data_AF-A0A9P5NKD4-F1
#
_entry.id   AF-A0A9P5NKD4-F1
#
_cell.length_a   1.000
_cell.length_b   1.000
_cell.length_c   1.000
_cell.angle_alpha   90.00
_cell.angle_beta   90.00
_cell.angle_gamma   90.00
#
_symmetry.space_group_name_H-M   'P 1'
#
loop_
_entity.id
_entity.type
_entity.pdbx_description
1 polymer ?
#
loop_
_entity_poly.entity_id
_entity_poly.type
_entity_poly.pdbx_seq_one_letter_code
_entity_poly.pdbx_strand_id
1 'polypeptide(L)'
;MPPRGTTAPPETLPTPSHSSPRWTIWTTRGQPCDENGYDLPEGTPPPPKEPRAPNNYWPFVDEEEFHFADFLFMHEQMSAGNTDILMSLIVAFQMSRYGNADPPFSTSKHMWDTIDSIPLGDVPWEGFKVSYDGDVPDPAPSWMKREYKVWFRNPLHIMEAQIGNPDFAQEIDIAPKRVLGQNKKRQFTDLMSADWAWEQDQIAAEDPDTHGAMFVPVILGSDKTTVSVSTGQNEYYPLYAALGNTQNHVRHAHRDALTVIGFLAILKTERDQQDTAQFHKFRQQLFHASLTKILSLLKPWMTKPRVTCCSNGYYWRVIYGLGPYIADYPEQCLLASLKEAFEGKSKELWEGYGIIDDILPFTSYFPQGNIHELLSPDLLHQLIKGTFKDHLVTWVVQWMEMQPNGKWLVTEMDQRIAAAPIFSGLHRFPEGHGFKQWTGNDSKALMKVFLPAINGLVPPAMVHAVQAFLEFCYLVCCSQIDEMRESFHEHGIHEDFLLPCQHSVSHYWQLIQMFGAPNGLCSSITESKHIKAVKEPWCHSNCNEPLGQMLLTNQRLDKLAAFQVELESCVQENSEDVDQEEVEGQTSEGDVCLPRRPASGYPRTLVQLSHFLDIPDFEQHIRRFLYDQLHPDSEVCGMDVDIEECPRISPTMHLKVFHLATAVYHVPSDLSGIGGMHREYIRMTQAWHGGPACYDCIFVEREAEEEGFHALGVAQHNNVTYACAFVKWFETHGDSPCPDTGLWRVKPDFMAHGRRMCSVIHIDSILCTAHLIGVYGDKFIPSHLHYHHSLDAFKLFYVNKFADHHAHEIAY
;
A
#
# COMPACT_ATOMS: atom_id res chain seq x y z
N MET A 1 -45.88 16.07 45.17
CA MET A 1 -45.16 16.98 44.26
C MET A 1 -44.27 17.82 45.15
N PRO A 2 -42.94 17.57 45.19
CA PRO A 2 -42.01 17.77 44.05
C PRO A 2 -41.85 16.56 43.09
N PRO A 3 -40.98 16.62 42.05
CA PRO A 3 -40.94 15.65 40.95
C PRO A 3 -40.07 14.41 41.23
N ARG A 4 -40.22 13.40 40.37
CA ARG A 4 -39.27 12.28 40.25
C ARG A 4 -38.07 12.74 39.42
N GLY A 5 -36.85 12.53 39.90
CA GLY A 5 -35.66 12.58 39.05
C GLY A 5 -35.58 11.32 38.19
N THR A 6 -35.34 11.48 36.89
CA THR A 6 -35.00 10.38 35.98
C THR A 6 -33.54 10.01 36.17
N THR A 7 -33.27 8.82 36.72
CA THR A 7 -31.96 8.20 36.63
C THR A 7 -31.69 7.79 35.18
N ALA A 8 -30.63 8.31 34.57
CA ALA A 8 -30.09 7.71 33.37
C ALA A 8 -29.62 6.27 33.68
N PRO A 9 -29.69 5.34 32.71
CA PRO A 9 -29.00 4.06 32.85
C PRO A 9 -27.49 4.29 32.91
N PRO A 10 -26.70 3.38 33.51
CA PRO A 10 -25.24 3.45 33.43
C PRO A 10 -24.80 3.32 31.97
N GLU A 11 -23.79 4.09 31.59
CA GLU A 11 -23.15 3.99 30.27
C GLU A 11 -22.53 2.59 30.14
N THR A 12 -23.02 1.81 29.18
CA THR A 12 -22.44 0.53 28.82
C THR A 12 -21.11 0.75 28.12
N LEU A 13 -20.08 0.03 28.54
CA LEU A 13 -18.82 -0.11 27.80
C LEU A 13 -19.12 -0.39 26.31
N PRO A 14 -18.31 0.13 25.37
CA PRO A 14 -18.55 -0.04 23.94
C PRO A 14 -18.64 -1.53 23.60
N THR A 15 -19.81 -1.98 23.17
CA THR A 15 -20.01 -3.31 22.60
C THR A 15 -19.23 -3.41 21.29
N PRO A 16 -18.63 -4.57 20.97
CA PRO A 16 -18.05 -4.81 19.65
C PRO A 16 -19.06 -4.49 18.53
N SER A 17 -18.55 -3.97 17.41
CA SER A 17 -19.36 -3.65 16.24
C SER A 17 -20.08 -4.88 15.68
N HIS A 18 -21.23 -4.66 15.04
CA HIS A 18 -22.02 -5.71 14.38
C HIS A 18 -21.40 -6.12 13.03
N SER A 19 -20.14 -6.55 13.04
CA SER A 19 -19.52 -7.31 11.94
C SER A 19 -19.47 -8.80 12.28
N SER A 20 -19.52 -9.66 11.26
CA SER A 20 -19.51 -11.12 11.43
C SER A 20 -18.24 -11.57 12.19
N PRO A 21 -18.35 -12.30 13.31
CA PRO A 21 -17.26 -12.38 14.28
C PRO A 21 -16.06 -13.19 13.76
N ARG A 22 -14.97 -12.49 13.39
CA ARG A 22 -13.61 -13.05 13.38
C ARG A 22 -13.26 -13.39 14.84
N TRP A 23 -12.92 -14.64 15.14
CA TRP A 23 -12.67 -15.07 16.53
C TRP A 23 -11.19 -14.86 16.86
N THR A 24 -10.89 -13.83 17.65
CA THR A 24 -9.50 -13.46 18.00
C THR A 24 -9.15 -13.89 19.42
N ILE A 25 -8.25 -14.87 19.53
CA ILE A 25 -7.67 -15.32 20.81
C ILE A 25 -6.34 -14.59 21.00
N TRP A 26 -6.07 -14.04 22.18
CA TRP A 26 -4.83 -13.32 22.50
C TRP A 26 -3.94 -14.16 23.41
N THR A 27 -2.64 -13.84 23.50
CA THR A 27 -1.81 -14.30 24.62
C THR A 27 -2.22 -13.59 25.91
N THR A 28 -1.45 -13.78 26.99
CA THR A 28 -1.63 -13.00 28.23
C THR A 28 -1.31 -11.53 27.97
N ARG A 29 -2.33 -10.75 27.61
CA ARG A 29 -2.25 -9.28 27.58
C ARG A 29 -1.66 -8.80 28.90
N GLY A 30 -0.57 -8.04 28.83
CA GLY A 30 0.05 -7.43 30.01
C GLY A 30 -0.93 -6.53 30.76
N GLN A 31 -0.62 -6.18 32.01
CA GLN A 31 -1.40 -5.18 32.74
C GLN A 31 -0.83 -3.78 32.46
N PRO A 32 -1.70 -2.78 32.18
CA PRO A 32 -1.27 -1.39 32.12
C PRO A 32 -0.78 -0.95 33.50
N CYS A 33 0.23 -0.10 33.52
CA CYS A 33 0.87 0.39 34.73
C CYS A 33 0.83 1.92 34.84
N ASP A 34 1.26 2.43 36.00
CA ASP A 34 1.55 3.85 36.18
C ASP A 34 2.95 4.23 35.64
N GLU A 35 3.29 5.52 35.69
CA GLU A 35 4.61 6.05 35.29
C GLU A 35 5.80 5.42 36.05
N ASN A 36 5.55 4.77 37.20
CA ASN A 36 6.54 4.11 38.04
C ASN A 36 6.62 2.59 37.77
N GLY A 37 5.73 2.03 36.95
CA GLY A 37 5.68 0.62 36.57
C GLY A 37 4.79 -0.29 37.44
N TYR A 38 4.02 0.26 38.38
CA TYR A 38 3.07 -0.50 39.22
C TYR A 38 1.77 -0.77 38.47
N ASP A 39 1.21 -1.97 38.62
CA ASP A 39 -0.03 -2.38 37.92
C ASP A 39 -1.25 -1.53 38.32
N LEU A 40 -2.02 -1.10 37.31
CA LEU A 40 -3.28 -0.39 37.51
C LEU A 40 -4.44 -1.37 37.75
N PRO A 41 -5.41 -1.04 38.63
CA PRO A 41 -6.64 -1.82 38.77
C PRO A 41 -7.41 -1.91 37.45
N GLU A 42 -8.04 -3.07 37.20
CA GLU A 42 -8.89 -3.30 36.04
C GLU A 42 -10.00 -2.23 35.92
N GLY A 43 -10.13 -1.61 34.74
CA GLY A 43 -11.09 -0.53 34.49
C GLY A 43 -10.66 0.86 34.97
N THR A 44 -9.42 1.04 35.45
CA THR A 44 -8.84 2.39 35.66
C THR A 44 -8.76 3.11 34.31
N PRO A 45 -9.25 4.36 34.17
CA PRO A 45 -9.15 5.14 32.93
C PRO A 45 -7.69 5.57 32.65
N PRO A 46 -7.36 5.97 31.41
CA PRO A 46 -6.02 6.46 31.12
C PRO A 46 -5.75 7.78 31.88
N PRO A 47 -4.47 8.11 32.16
CA PRO A 47 -4.07 9.43 32.63
C PRO A 47 -4.69 10.54 31.75
N PRO A 48 -5.25 11.62 32.34
CA PRO A 48 -5.81 12.71 31.57
C PRO A 48 -4.68 13.46 30.85
N LYS A 49 -4.52 13.20 29.55
CA LYS A 49 -3.67 14.01 28.66
C LYS A 49 -4.24 15.42 28.64
N GLU A 50 -3.49 16.42 29.13
CA GLU A 50 -3.93 17.81 29.05
C GLU A 50 -4.05 18.19 27.56
N PRO A 51 -5.25 18.53 27.06
CA PRO A 51 -5.42 18.81 25.64
C PRO A 51 -4.70 20.10 25.29
N ARG A 52 -4.00 20.09 24.15
CA ARG A 52 -3.39 21.30 23.59
C ARG A 52 -4.50 22.34 23.39
N ALA A 53 -4.32 23.53 23.96
CA ALA A 53 -5.34 24.58 23.85
C ALA A 53 -5.58 24.90 22.35
N PRO A 54 -6.84 24.98 21.86
CA PRO A 54 -7.12 25.04 20.41
C PRO A 54 -6.48 26.20 19.63
N ASN A 55 -6.01 27.24 20.33
CA ASN A 55 -5.34 28.41 19.74
C ASN A 55 -3.81 28.40 19.98
N ASN A 56 -3.24 27.32 20.50
CA ASN A 56 -1.81 27.19 20.79
C ASN A 56 -1.08 26.57 19.59
N TYR A 57 -0.53 27.41 18.70
CA TYR A 57 0.27 26.94 17.57
C TYR A 57 1.79 26.99 17.82
N TRP A 58 2.24 27.23 19.07
CA TRP A 58 3.66 27.32 19.41
C TRP A 58 4.47 26.09 18.92
N PRO A 59 5.58 26.26 18.17
CA PRO A 59 6.39 27.47 18.03
C PRO A 59 5.87 28.54 17.06
N PHE A 60 4.86 28.24 16.24
CA PHE A 60 4.19 29.20 15.36
C PHE A 60 3.28 30.16 16.15
N VAL A 61 2.99 31.32 15.55
CA VAL A 61 2.13 32.38 16.10
C VAL A 61 0.65 32.00 16.03
N ASP A 62 0.23 31.44 14.91
CA ASP A 62 -1.16 31.11 14.57
C ASP A 62 -1.24 29.92 13.59
N GLU A 63 -2.46 29.56 13.20
CA GLU A 63 -2.76 28.46 12.29
C GLU A 63 -2.24 28.77 10.88
N GLU A 64 -2.40 30.01 10.43
CA GLU A 64 -1.98 30.47 9.12
C GLU A 64 -0.45 30.45 8.94
N GLU A 65 0.33 30.79 9.97
CA GLU A 65 1.79 30.66 9.95
C GLU A 65 2.23 29.18 9.89
N PHE A 66 1.55 28.27 10.60
CA PHE A 66 1.81 26.82 10.52
C PHE A 66 1.55 26.28 9.10
N HIS A 67 0.34 26.45 8.56
CA HIS A 67 -0.01 25.96 7.22
C HIS A 67 0.88 26.55 6.13
N PHE A 68 1.37 27.79 6.31
CA PHE A 68 2.31 28.42 5.38
C PHE A 68 3.73 27.84 5.48
N ALA A 69 4.20 27.46 6.67
CA ALA A 69 5.47 26.74 6.83
C ALA A 69 5.38 25.34 6.22
N ASP A 70 4.30 24.64 6.51
CA ASP A 70 4.06 23.28 6.05
C ASP A 70 3.96 23.22 4.51
N PHE A 71 3.10 24.05 3.91
CA PHE A 71 3.00 24.14 2.45
C PHE A 71 4.35 24.42 1.78
N LEU A 72 5.16 25.35 2.32
CA LEU A 72 6.46 25.68 1.73
C LEU A 72 7.53 24.60 1.95
N PHE A 73 7.44 23.80 3.02
CA PHE A 73 8.47 22.81 3.36
C PHE A 73 8.13 21.38 2.90
N MET A 74 6.90 20.92 3.16
CA MET A 74 6.41 19.58 2.80
C MET A 74 5.96 19.51 1.33
N HIS A 75 5.10 20.44 0.90
CA HIS A 75 4.35 20.33 -0.35
C HIS A 75 5.07 20.96 -1.56
N GLU A 76 5.40 22.25 -1.50
CA GLU A 76 6.11 22.98 -2.58
C GLU A 76 7.64 22.77 -2.51
N GLN A 77 8.15 22.26 -1.39
CA GLN A 77 9.56 21.87 -1.20
C GLN A 77 10.53 23.02 -1.55
N MET A 78 10.14 24.24 -1.14
CA MET A 78 10.66 25.48 -1.70
C MET A 78 12.11 25.74 -1.27
N SER A 79 13.00 25.94 -2.24
CA SER A 79 14.39 26.29 -1.95
C SER A 79 14.50 27.58 -1.11
N ALA A 80 15.53 27.66 -0.27
CA ALA A 80 15.74 28.79 0.64
C ALA A 80 15.71 30.16 -0.06
N GLY A 81 16.35 30.26 -1.24
CA GLY A 81 16.37 31.50 -2.03
C GLY A 81 15.01 31.86 -2.62
N ASN A 82 14.21 30.88 -3.06
CA ASN A 82 12.84 31.13 -3.51
C ASN A 82 11.95 31.55 -2.34
N THR A 83 12.15 30.94 -1.17
CA THR A 83 11.45 31.28 0.08
C THR A 83 11.76 32.73 0.48
N ASP A 84 13.04 33.12 0.54
CA ASP A 84 13.45 34.50 0.85
C ASP A 84 12.89 35.53 -0.15
N ILE A 85 12.81 35.16 -1.44
CA ILE A 85 12.16 35.98 -2.49
C ILE A 85 10.65 36.08 -2.24
N LEU A 86 9.97 34.98 -1.89
CA LEU A 86 8.53 34.98 -1.59
C LEU A 86 8.20 35.87 -0.39
N MET A 87 8.95 35.76 0.72
CA MET A 87 8.79 36.65 1.88
C MET A 87 8.99 38.12 1.45
N SER A 88 10.05 38.41 0.69
CA SER A 88 10.34 39.77 0.18
C SER A 88 9.20 40.33 -0.70
N LEU A 89 8.57 39.49 -1.52
CA LEU A 89 7.41 39.86 -2.33
C LEU A 89 6.16 40.10 -1.47
N ILE A 90 5.90 39.26 -0.46
CA ILE A 90 4.79 39.43 0.49
C ILE A 90 4.92 40.78 1.21
N VAL A 91 6.10 41.11 1.74
CA VAL A 91 6.37 42.41 2.38
C VAL A 91 6.09 43.57 1.42
N ALA A 92 6.57 43.50 0.18
CA ALA A 92 6.32 44.54 -0.82
C ALA A 92 4.82 44.70 -1.16
N PHE A 93 4.10 43.59 -1.31
CA PHE A 93 2.65 43.61 -1.55
C PHE A 93 1.87 44.18 -0.37
N GLN A 94 2.14 43.73 0.87
CA GLN A 94 1.48 44.27 2.06
C GLN A 94 1.76 45.76 2.25
N MET A 95 3.02 46.17 2.16
CA MET A 95 3.44 47.58 2.31
C MET A 95 2.71 48.49 1.32
N SER A 96 2.56 48.04 0.06
CA SER A 96 1.91 48.82 -1.01
C SER A 96 0.39 48.98 -0.85
N ARG A 97 -0.27 48.16 -0.01
CA ARG A 97 -1.75 48.10 0.11
C ARG A 97 -2.29 48.45 1.49
N TYR A 98 -1.63 47.99 2.55
CA TYR A 98 -2.13 48.04 3.93
C TYR A 98 -1.21 48.83 4.86
N GLY A 99 0.03 49.13 4.42
CA GLY A 99 0.99 49.86 5.23
C GLY A 99 1.64 49.05 6.35
N ASN A 100 1.42 47.72 6.39
CA ASN A 100 2.19 46.80 7.24
C ASN A 100 3.26 46.05 6.44
N ALA A 101 4.29 45.55 7.12
CA ALA A 101 5.50 44.99 6.52
C ALA A 101 5.81 43.55 6.95
N ASP A 102 4.91 42.88 7.67
CA ASP A 102 5.20 41.62 8.36
C ASP A 102 4.89 40.41 7.44
N PRO A 103 5.92 39.70 6.91
CA PRO A 103 5.70 38.39 6.34
C PRO A 103 5.45 37.37 7.47
N PRO A 104 4.92 36.17 7.19
CA PRO A 104 4.88 35.10 8.18
C PRO A 104 6.30 34.82 8.72
N PHE A 105 7.26 34.56 7.83
CA PHE A 105 8.67 34.38 8.22
C PHE A 105 9.57 35.48 7.67
N SER A 106 10.45 36.02 8.52
CA SER A 106 11.40 37.06 8.10
C SER A 106 12.43 36.57 7.08
N THR A 107 12.73 35.26 7.08
CA THR A 107 13.60 34.55 6.13
C THR A 107 13.24 33.05 6.11
N SER A 108 13.71 32.33 5.10
CA SER A 108 13.82 30.87 5.09
C SER A 108 14.44 30.31 6.37
N LYS A 109 15.50 30.94 6.90
CA LYS A 109 16.10 30.53 8.18
C LYS A 109 15.16 30.73 9.37
N HIS A 110 14.36 31.80 9.41
CA HIS A 110 13.36 32.00 10.47
C HIS A 110 12.31 30.87 10.47
N MET A 111 11.82 30.49 9.29
CA MET A 111 10.92 29.36 9.11
C MET A 111 11.55 28.05 9.62
N TRP A 112 12.80 27.78 9.24
CA TRP A 112 13.52 26.60 9.70
C TRP A 112 13.82 26.61 11.21
N ASP A 113 14.25 27.75 11.79
CA ASP A 113 14.50 27.89 13.23
C ASP A 113 13.18 27.67 14.02
N THR A 114 12.04 28.06 13.45
CA THR A 114 10.70 27.83 14.03
C THR A 114 10.33 26.34 13.97
N ILE A 115 10.47 25.70 12.80
CA ILE A 115 10.23 24.24 12.65
C ILE A 115 11.17 23.44 13.56
N ASP A 116 12.46 23.79 13.62
CA ASP A 116 13.45 23.16 14.50
C ASP A 116 13.09 23.31 16.00
N SER A 117 12.30 24.34 16.35
CA SER A 117 11.79 24.57 17.71
C SER A 117 10.55 23.74 18.09
N ILE A 118 9.98 22.97 17.15
CA ILE A 118 8.87 22.04 17.46
C ILE A 118 9.37 20.97 18.46
N PRO A 119 8.67 20.73 19.59
CA PRO A 119 9.10 19.78 20.62
C PRO A 119 8.71 18.32 20.33
N LEU A 120 7.82 18.10 19.36
CA LEU A 120 7.36 16.79 18.92
C LEU A 120 8.20 16.26 17.75
N GLY A 121 8.17 14.94 17.50
CA GLY A 121 8.91 14.29 16.41
C GLY A 121 10.44 14.30 16.54
N ASP A 122 10.98 14.99 17.55
CA ASP A 122 12.40 15.30 17.63
C ASP A 122 13.25 14.17 18.24
N VAL A 123 13.65 13.21 17.40
CA VAL A 123 14.77 12.33 17.70
C VAL A 123 16.00 12.82 16.92
N PRO A 124 17.04 13.35 17.59
CA PRO A 124 18.19 13.96 16.92
C PRO A 124 19.12 12.93 16.28
N TRP A 125 19.88 13.38 15.28
CA TRP A 125 20.91 12.60 14.61
C TRP A 125 22.24 12.60 15.38
N GLU A 126 22.62 11.42 15.85
CA GLU A 126 23.94 11.11 16.40
C GLU A 126 24.87 10.55 15.30
N GLY A 127 26.18 10.60 15.53
CA GLY A 127 27.17 10.12 14.56
C GLY A 127 28.40 9.50 15.21
N PHE A 128 28.88 8.40 14.64
CA PHE A 128 30.13 7.76 15.03
C PHE A 128 31.03 7.51 13.80
N LYS A 129 32.28 7.12 14.07
CA LYS A 129 33.25 6.77 13.04
C LYS A 129 33.69 5.32 13.20
N VAL A 130 33.97 4.67 12.08
CA VAL A 130 34.62 3.36 12.00
C VAL A 130 35.87 3.50 11.13
N SER A 131 36.93 2.75 11.43
CA SER A 131 38.15 2.68 10.63
C SER A 131 38.60 1.23 10.54
N TYR A 132 39.40 0.91 9.52
CA TYR A 132 40.06 -0.40 9.45
C TYR A 132 41.15 -0.48 10.53
N ASP A 133 41.23 -1.62 11.22
CA ASP A 133 42.05 -1.86 12.42
C ASP A 133 43.05 -3.03 12.29
N GLY A 134 42.97 -3.80 11.20
CA GLY A 134 43.90 -4.90 10.90
C GLY A 134 45.20 -4.44 10.23
N ASP A 135 46.01 -5.42 9.80
CA ASP A 135 47.31 -5.15 9.16
C ASP A 135 47.17 -4.36 7.86
N VAL A 136 48.01 -3.33 7.72
CA VAL A 136 48.01 -2.38 6.60
C VAL A 136 49.30 -2.56 5.79
N PRO A 137 49.23 -2.97 4.50
CA PRO A 137 50.41 -3.16 3.65
C PRO A 137 50.99 -1.81 3.18
N ASP A 138 52.18 -1.84 2.56
CA ASP A 138 52.78 -0.67 1.92
C ASP A 138 53.09 -0.99 0.43
N PRO A 139 52.53 -0.25 -0.56
CA PRO A 139 51.61 0.90 -0.41
C PRO A 139 50.20 0.49 0.03
N ALA A 140 49.68 1.14 1.07
CA ALA A 140 48.34 0.81 1.57
C ALA A 140 47.21 1.32 0.65
N PRO A 141 46.18 0.50 0.36
CA PRO A 141 44.95 0.92 -0.29
C PRO A 141 44.28 2.12 0.39
N SER A 142 43.66 2.98 -0.41
CA SER A 142 43.06 4.24 0.09
C SER A 142 41.90 4.02 1.06
N TRP A 143 41.25 2.84 1.03
CA TRP A 143 40.15 2.48 1.92
C TRP A 143 40.60 2.15 3.35
N MET A 144 41.77 1.50 3.53
CA MET A 144 42.31 1.16 4.87
C MET A 144 42.71 2.38 5.69
N LYS A 145 42.90 3.54 5.05
CA LYS A 145 43.33 4.81 5.66
C LYS A 145 42.17 5.78 5.93
N ARG A 146 40.92 5.41 5.66
CA ARG A 146 39.75 6.29 5.78
C ARG A 146 38.98 6.07 7.08
N GLU A 147 38.45 7.16 7.61
CA GLU A 147 37.38 7.14 8.60
C GLU A 147 36.03 7.10 7.88
N TYR A 148 35.17 6.17 8.27
CA TYR A 148 33.83 5.97 7.74
C TYR A 148 32.82 6.51 8.76
N LYS A 149 32.14 7.61 8.42
CA LYS A 149 31.07 8.20 9.25
C LYS A 149 29.78 7.41 9.08
N VAL A 150 29.17 7.02 10.20
CA VAL A 150 27.82 6.46 10.27
C VAL A 150 26.96 7.43 11.07
N TRP A 151 25.78 7.76 10.56
CA TRP A 151 24.80 8.59 11.25
C TRP A 151 23.59 7.75 11.62
N PHE A 152 23.02 8.01 12.80
CA PHE A 152 21.88 7.26 13.31
C PHE A 152 21.02 8.10 14.25
N ARG A 153 19.80 7.65 14.49
CA ARG A 153 18.92 8.15 15.54
C ARG A 153 18.77 7.07 16.59
N ASN A 154 18.67 7.44 17.88
CA ASN A 154 18.55 6.47 18.96
C ASN A 154 17.31 5.57 18.73
N PRO A 155 17.47 4.27 18.41
CA PRO A 155 16.33 3.44 18.00
C PRO A 155 15.28 3.27 19.11
N LEU A 156 15.70 3.36 20.37
CA LEU A 156 14.79 3.30 21.51
C LEU A 156 13.79 4.46 21.47
N HIS A 157 14.28 5.70 21.29
CA HIS A 157 13.42 6.88 21.23
C HIS A 157 12.52 6.87 19.98
N ILE A 158 12.96 6.28 18.87
CA ILE A 158 12.13 6.10 17.66
C ILE A 158 10.98 5.12 17.95
N MET A 159 11.26 3.99 18.59
CA MET A 159 10.21 3.01 18.96
C MET A 159 9.26 3.57 20.02
N GLU A 160 9.75 4.38 20.95
CA GLU A 160 8.89 5.10 21.93
C GLU A 160 8.01 6.17 21.26
N ALA A 161 8.54 6.91 20.28
CA ALA A 161 7.75 7.85 19.50
C ALA A 161 6.68 7.15 18.65
N GLN A 162 7.01 6.02 18.00
CA GLN A 162 6.04 5.24 17.25
C GLN A 162 4.95 4.60 18.15
N ILE A 163 5.30 4.07 19.33
CA ILE A 163 4.32 3.35 20.18
C ILE A 163 3.41 4.33 20.93
N GLY A 164 3.91 5.53 21.22
CA GLY A 164 3.15 6.64 21.81
C GLY A 164 2.32 7.45 20.82
N ASN A 165 2.41 7.18 19.51
CA ASN A 165 1.75 7.97 18.48
C ASN A 165 0.22 7.79 18.52
N PRO A 166 -0.59 8.81 18.84
CA PRO A 166 -2.04 8.66 18.99
C PRO A 166 -2.73 8.22 17.70
N ASP A 167 -2.16 8.54 16.53
CA ASP A 167 -2.62 8.08 15.21
C ASP A 167 -2.84 6.56 15.13
N PHE A 168 -2.02 5.79 15.82
CA PHE A 168 -2.05 4.32 15.79
C PHE A 168 -2.87 3.72 16.96
N ALA A 169 -3.63 4.53 17.72
CA ALA A 169 -4.26 4.10 18.98
C ALA A 169 -5.27 2.95 18.83
N GLN A 170 -5.91 2.82 17.66
CA GLN A 170 -6.83 1.71 17.35
C GLN A 170 -6.14 0.58 16.55
N GLU A 171 -4.88 0.77 16.16
CA GLU A 171 -4.18 -0.01 15.12
C GLU A 171 -2.88 -0.67 15.64
N ILE A 172 -2.67 -0.64 16.97
CA ILE A 172 -1.57 -1.30 17.68
C ILE A 172 -2.09 -2.52 18.45
N ASP A 173 -1.51 -3.68 18.14
CA ASP A 173 -1.74 -4.93 18.86
C ASP A 173 -0.84 -5.02 20.11
N ILE A 174 -1.44 -4.83 21.29
CA ILE A 174 -0.78 -4.84 22.61
C ILE A 174 -0.24 -6.21 23.07
N ALA A 175 -0.53 -7.28 22.32
CA ALA A 175 -0.08 -8.65 22.56
C ALA A 175 -0.29 -9.48 21.27
N PRO A 176 0.42 -10.60 21.06
CA PRO A 176 0.11 -11.49 19.94
C PRO A 176 -1.29 -12.09 19.99
N LYS A 177 -1.80 -12.44 18.80
CA LYS A 177 -3.16 -12.86 18.56
C LYS A 177 -3.23 -14.06 17.60
N ARG A 178 -4.33 -14.79 17.64
CA ARG A 178 -4.71 -15.84 16.69
C ARG A 178 -6.09 -15.51 16.17
N VAL A 179 -6.15 -15.08 14.91
CA VAL A 179 -7.40 -14.75 14.22
C VAL A 179 -7.95 -16.02 13.58
N LEU A 180 -9.23 -16.33 13.80
CA LEU A 180 -9.95 -17.34 13.03
C LEU A 180 -10.97 -16.68 12.10
N GLY A 181 -10.94 -17.06 10.82
CA GLY A 181 -11.91 -16.62 9.83
C GLY A 181 -13.30 -17.24 10.03
N GLN A 182 -14.27 -16.86 9.18
CA GLN A 182 -15.64 -17.38 9.25
C GLN A 182 -15.70 -18.92 9.14
N ASN A 183 -14.84 -19.48 8.28
CA ASN A 183 -14.63 -20.92 8.10
C ASN A 183 -13.92 -21.62 9.29
N LYS A 184 -13.60 -20.88 10.36
CA LYS A 184 -12.85 -21.30 11.56
C LYS A 184 -11.41 -21.77 11.31
N LYS A 185 -10.87 -21.56 10.11
CA LYS A 185 -9.44 -21.75 9.83
C LYS A 185 -8.63 -20.54 10.37
N ARG A 186 -7.34 -20.74 10.61
CA ARG A 186 -6.42 -19.69 11.10
C ARG A 186 -6.12 -18.69 9.97
N GLN A 187 -6.26 -17.40 10.28
CA GLN A 187 -5.81 -16.30 9.42
C GLN A 187 -4.56 -15.66 10.02
N PHE A 188 -3.72 -15.13 9.13
CA PHE A 188 -2.39 -14.60 9.41
C PHE A 188 -2.29 -13.19 8.79
N THR A 189 -2.93 -12.21 9.40
CA THR A 189 -3.18 -10.87 8.85
C THR A 189 -1.99 -9.90 8.95
N ASP A 190 -1.16 -10.07 9.97
CA ASP A 190 -0.11 -9.15 10.41
C ASP A 190 0.91 -9.88 11.31
N LEU A 191 2.03 -9.22 11.65
CA LEU A 191 3.10 -9.86 12.43
C LEU A 191 2.65 -10.33 13.83
N MET A 192 1.75 -9.60 14.50
CA MET A 192 1.26 -9.99 15.82
C MET A 192 0.23 -11.12 15.74
N SER A 193 -0.42 -11.33 14.60
CA SER A 193 -1.29 -12.48 14.33
C SER A 193 -0.54 -13.80 14.08
N ALA A 194 0.79 -13.73 13.94
CA ALA A 194 1.62 -14.80 13.42
C ALA A 194 2.31 -15.62 14.51
N ASP A 195 2.75 -16.83 14.16
CA ASP A 195 3.24 -17.79 15.16
C ASP A 195 4.63 -17.44 15.72
N TRP A 196 5.50 -16.74 14.99
CA TRP A 196 6.78 -16.23 15.55
C TRP A 196 6.55 -15.25 16.70
N ALA A 197 5.70 -14.23 16.49
CA ALA A 197 5.44 -13.21 17.52
C ALA A 197 4.77 -13.82 18.76
N TRP A 198 3.89 -14.81 18.54
CA TRP A 198 3.31 -15.61 19.62
C TRP A 198 4.38 -16.38 20.40
N GLU A 199 5.33 -17.03 19.73
CA GLU A 199 6.40 -17.79 20.38
C GLU A 199 7.38 -16.89 21.16
N GLN A 200 7.78 -15.74 20.61
CA GLN A 200 8.63 -14.77 21.32
C GLN A 200 7.98 -14.25 22.62
N ASP A 201 6.68 -13.94 22.57
CA ASP A 201 5.89 -13.51 23.73
C ASP A 201 5.78 -14.59 24.81
N GLN A 202 5.63 -15.87 24.41
CA GLN A 202 5.68 -16.98 25.36
C GLN A 202 7.07 -17.16 25.98
N ILE A 203 8.15 -17.06 25.21
CA ILE A 203 9.53 -17.12 25.74
C ILE A 203 9.77 -15.94 26.72
N ALA A 204 9.31 -14.73 26.39
CA ALA A 204 9.39 -13.57 27.28
C ALA A 204 8.52 -13.73 28.56
N ALA A 205 7.47 -14.57 28.52
CA ALA A 205 6.64 -14.88 29.67
C ALA A 205 7.19 -15.99 30.59
N GLU A 206 8.24 -16.72 30.18
CA GLU A 206 8.91 -17.73 31.02
C GLU A 206 9.81 -17.13 32.10
N ASP A 207 10.43 -15.97 31.85
CA ASP A 207 11.27 -15.25 32.81
C ASP A 207 10.40 -14.39 33.77
N PRO A 208 10.47 -14.61 35.10
CA PRO A 208 9.70 -13.82 36.07
C PRO A 208 9.93 -12.32 36.04
N ASP A 209 11.10 -11.84 35.60
CA ASP A 209 11.39 -10.39 35.51
C ASP A 209 10.70 -9.73 34.29
N THR A 210 10.24 -10.52 33.32
CA THR A 210 9.57 -10.03 32.09
C THR A 210 8.13 -10.56 31.91
N HIS A 211 7.66 -11.42 32.82
CA HIS A 211 6.31 -11.96 32.82
C HIS A 211 5.23 -10.86 32.83
N GLY A 212 4.31 -10.91 31.86
CA GLY A 212 3.25 -9.91 31.72
C GLY A 212 3.72 -8.54 31.19
N ALA A 213 4.92 -8.45 30.62
CA ALA A 213 5.33 -7.35 29.77
C ALA A 213 4.74 -7.49 28.35
N MET A 214 4.50 -6.36 27.68
CA MET A 214 4.13 -6.30 26.27
C MET A 214 5.36 -6.58 25.39
N PHE A 215 5.31 -7.61 24.56
CA PHE A 215 6.34 -7.87 23.55
C PHE A 215 6.25 -6.86 22.40
N VAL A 216 7.39 -6.22 22.09
CA VAL A 216 7.54 -5.22 21.04
C VAL A 216 8.63 -5.64 20.05
N PRO A 217 8.29 -6.37 18.98
CA PRO A 217 9.25 -6.71 17.94
C PRO A 217 9.60 -5.47 17.09
N VAL A 218 10.89 -5.25 16.88
CA VAL A 218 11.44 -4.17 16.05
C VAL A 218 11.74 -4.73 14.66
N ILE A 219 10.87 -4.46 13.70
CA ILE A 219 11.11 -4.73 12.27
C ILE A 219 12.25 -3.82 11.81
N LEU A 220 13.16 -4.36 11.00
CA LEU A 220 14.28 -3.61 10.42
C LEU A 220 14.26 -3.72 8.89
N GLY A 221 14.98 -2.84 8.21
CA GLY A 221 15.24 -3.00 6.78
C GLY A 221 16.32 -2.06 6.27
N SER A 222 17.02 -2.45 5.21
CA SER A 222 18.02 -1.59 4.55
C SER A 222 18.01 -1.75 3.04
N ASP A 223 18.14 -0.62 2.33
CA ASP A 223 18.27 -0.52 0.88
C ASP A 223 19.44 0.42 0.57
N LYS A 224 20.10 0.25 -0.58
CA LYS A 224 21.21 1.09 -1.01
C LYS A 224 20.80 1.93 -2.22
N THR A 225 20.10 3.01 -1.92
CA THR A 225 19.47 3.88 -2.90
C THR A 225 20.47 4.80 -3.61
N THR A 226 20.58 4.67 -4.94
CA THR A 226 21.28 5.64 -5.81
C THR A 226 20.39 6.85 -6.08
N VAL A 227 20.88 8.07 -5.82
CA VAL A 227 20.13 9.33 -6.05
C VAL A 227 20.56 10.07 -7.31
N SER A 228 21.80 9.90 -7.78
CA SER A 228 22.24 10.46 -9.07
C SER A 228 23.29 9.60 -9.75
N VAL A 229 23.00 9.22 -10.99
CA VAL A 229 23.95 8.53 -11.90
C VAL A 229 24.79 9.56 -12.68
N SER A 230 24.19 10.68 -13.10
CA SER A 230 24.79 11.64 -14.03
C SER A 230 25.86 12.55 -13.42
N THR A 231 25.82 12.79 -12.09
CA THR A 231 26.74 13.72 -11.40
C THR A 231 27.78 13.05 -10.50
N GLY A 232 27.97 11.72 -10.61
CA GLY A 232 29.11 11.02 -9.99
C GLY A 232 28.79 9.81 -9.11
N GLN A 233 27.68 9.10 -9.36
CA GLN A 233 27.20 7.96 -8.56
C GLN A 233 27.03 8.34 -7.08
N ASN A 234 26.11 9.27 -6.80
CA ASN A 234 25.71 9.57 -5.42
C ASN A 234 24.75 8.49 -4.92
N GLU A 235 25.10 7.88 -3.81
CA GLU A 235 24.49 6.67 -3.23
C GLU A 235 24.38 6.86 -1.72
N TYR A 236 23.28 6.39 -1.14
CA TYR A 236 23.03 6.38 0.29
C TYR A 236 22.56 4.99 0.74
N TYR A 237 22.72 4.69 2.01
CA TYR A 237 22.43 3.38 2.59
C TYR A 237 21.56 3.55 3.83
N PRO A 238 20.28 3.97 3.67
CA PRO A 238 19.35 4.08 4.79
C PRO A 238 19.17 2.76 5.53
N LEU A 239 19.04 2.87 6.86
CA LEU A 239 18.53 1.85 7.75
C LEU A 239 17.17 2.31 8.27
N TYR A 240 16.17 1.47 8.16
CA TYR A 240 14.79 1.70 8.60
C TYR A 240 14.45 0.84 9.82
N ALA A 241 13.50 1.32 10.63
CA ALA A 241 12.86 0.54 11.66
C ALA A 241 11.35 0.83 11.73
N ALA A 242 10.59 -0.18 12.14
CA ALA A 242 9.16 -0.10 12.42
C ALA A 242 8.80 -0.97 13.62
N LEU A 243 7.80 -0.57 14.40
CA LEU A 243 7.14 -1.48 15.33
C LEU A 243 6.45 -2.61 14.56
N GLY A 244 6.59 -3.83 15.06
CA GLY A 244 5.79 -4.97 14.60
C GLY A 244 4.36 -4.96 15.13
N ASN A 245 4.11 -4.26 16.25
CA ASN A 245 2.78 -4.14 16.86
C ASN A 245 1.77 -3.34 16.04
N THR A 246 2.21 -2.49 15.11
CA THR A 246 1.29 -1.82 14.18
C THR A 246 0.70 -2.83 13.18
N GLN A 247 -0.54 -2.60 12.77
CA GLN A 247 -1.17 -3.43 11.75
C GLN A 247 -0.60 -3.14 10.35
N ASN A 248 -0.84 -4.05 9.40
CA ASN A 248 -0.12 -4.07 8.12
C ASN A 248 -0.43 -2.86 7.20
N HIS A 249 -1.64 -2.30 7.26
CA HIS A 249 -2.00 -1.09 6.49
C HIS A 249 -1.29 0.15 7.02
N VAL A 250 -1.18 0.31 8.34
CA VAL A 250 -0.45 1.43 8.98
C VAL A 250 1.01 1.53 8.48
N ARG A 251 1.65 0.38 8.23
CA ARG A 251 3.02 0.30 7.64
C ARG A 251 3.08 0.65 6.14
N HIS A 252 1.95 0.66 5.43
CA HIS A 252 1.82 1.05 4.01
C HIS A 252 1.32 2.47 3.80
N ALA A 253 0.32 2.91 4.59
CA ALA A 253 -0.42 4.18 4.47
C ALA A 253 0.43 5.45 4.73
N HIS A 254 1.76 5.33 4.73
CA HIS A 254 2.72 6.44 4.85
C HIS A 254 2.67 7.27 6.13
N ARG A 255 1.86 6.90 7.13
CA ARG A 255 1.71 7.52 8.47
C ARG A 255 2.94 7.37 9.40
N ASP A 256 4.15 7.38 8.84
CA ASP A 256 5.45 7.26 9.53
C ASP A 256 5.70 6.07 10.47
N ALA A 257 4.86 5.04 10.42
CA ALA A 257 5.09 3.75 11.07
C ALA A 257 6.38 3.02 10.61
N LEU A 258 7.00 3.47 9.51
CA LEU A 258 8.35 3.08 9.07
C LEU A 258 9.27 4.31 9.04
N THR A 259 10.23 4.38 9.95
CA THR A 259 11.09 5.56 10.15
C THR A 259 12.54 5.26 9.75
N VAL A 260 13.23 6.24 9.15
CA VAL A 260 14.68 6.12 8.88
C VAL A 260 15.47 6.36 10.16
N ILE A 261 16.17 5.34 10.65
CA ILE A 261 16.96 5.36 11.89
C ILE A 261 18.46 5.43 11.66
N GLY A 262 18.94 5.29 10.43
CA GLY A 262 20.36 5.35 10.12
C GLY A 262 20.71 5.66 8.66
N PHE A 263 21.93 6.14 8.46
CA PHE A 263 22.62 6.18 7.17
C PHE A 263 23.97 5.47 7.35
N LEU A 264 24.05 4.25 6.83
CA LEU A 264 25.22 3.38 6.92
C LEU A 264 26.32 3.86 5.97
N ALA A 265 27.57 3.55 6.32
CA ALA A 265 28.73 3.99 5.54
C ALA A 265 28.97 3.10 4.30
N ILE A 266 28.98 3.71 3.11
CA ILE A 266 29.32 3.04 1.86
C ILE A 266 30.84 3.12 1.62
N LEU A 267 31.50 1.98 1.43
CA LEU A 267 32.91 1.96 1.03
C LEU A 267 33.05 2.17 -0.48
N LYS A 268 33.70 3.29 -0.85
CA LYS A 268 34.15 3.53 -2.23
C LYS A 268 35.66 3.26 -2.35
N THR A 269 36.05 2.40 -3.30
CA THR A 269 37.44 2.03 -3.54
C THR A 269 37.77 1.90 -5.04
N GLU A 270 39.06 1.84 -5.35
CA GLU A 270 39.61 1.70 -6.71
C GLU A 270 39.32 0.30 -7.28
N ARG A 271 39.09 0.18 -8.60
CA ARG A 271 38.47 -1.02 -9.21
C ARG A 271 39.25 -2.32 -8.97
N ASP A 272 40.57 -2.25 -8.94
CA ASP A 272 41.46 -3.38 -8.66
C ASP A 272 41.36 -3.90 -7.21
N GLN A 273 40.84 -3.09 -6.29
CA GLN A 273 40.64 -3.44 -4.88
C GLN A 273 39.24 -3.98 -4.59
N GLN A 274 38.26 -3.76 -5.49
CA GLN A 274 36.85 -4.06 -5.25
C GLN A 274 36.60 -5.56 -5.02
N ASP A 275 37.21 -6.42 -5.83
CA ASP A 275 37.03 -7.88 -5.77
C ASP A 275 38.02 -8.56 -4.80
N THR A 276 38.62 -7.83 -3.85
CA THR A 276 39.55 -8.41 -2.88
C THR A 276 38.83 -8.93 -1.63
N ALA A 277 39.18 -10.14 -1.18
CA ALA A 277 38.60 -10.74 0.02
C ALA A 277 38.74 -9.85 1.26
N GLN A 278 39.87 -9.13 1.39
CA GLN A 278 40.11 -8.21 2.50
C GLN A 278 39.17 -6.97 2.47
N PHE A 279 38.86 -6.44 1.28
CA PHE A 279 37.88 -5.35 1.13
C PHE A 279 36.45 -5.84 1.36
N HIS A 280 36.07 -7.00 0.83
CA HIS A 280 34.76 -7.61 1.10
C HIS A 280 34.57 -7.91 2.59
N LYS A 281 35.61 -8.43 3.27
CA LYS A 281 35.58 -8.67 4.71
C LYS A 281 35.33 -7.37 5.47
N PHE A 282 36.10 -6.32 5.19
CA PHE A 282 35.89 -5.04 5.86
C PHE A 282 34.54 -4.39 5.50
N ARG A 283 33.98 -4.62 4.30
CA ARG A 283 32.62 -4.21 3.93
C ARG A 283 31.55 -4.89 4.79
N GLN A 284 31.64 -6.21 4.95
CA GLN A 284 30.72 -7.00 5.77
C GLN A 284 30.88 -6.65 7.27
N GLN A 285 32.12 -6.50 7.75
CA GLN A 285 32.41 -6.05 9.12
C GLN A 285 31.87 -4.63 9.39
N LEU A 286 32.05 -3.68 8.47
CA LEU A 286 31.54 -2.30 8.63
C LEU A 286 30.01 -2.30 8.76
N PHE A 287 29.31 -3.08 7.94
CA PHE A 287 27.86 -3.23 8.01
C PHE A 287 27.41 -3.81 9.36
N HIS A 288 27.89 -5.01 9.72
CA HIS A 288 27.48 -5.69 10.95
C HIS A 288 27.89 -4.94 12.22
N ALA A 289 29.08 -4.33 12.26
CA ALA A 289 29.50 -3.48 13.37
C ALA A 289 28.66 -2.20 13.50
N SER A 290 28.20 -1.62 12.38
CA SER A 290 27.31 -0.46 12.40
C SER A 290 25.93 -0.82 12.98
N LEU A 291 25.32 -1.90 12.51
CA LEU A 291 24.04 -2.39 13.04
C LEU A 291 24.17 -2.76 14.54
N THR A 292 25.22 -3.49 14.92
CA THR A 292 25.52 -3.82 16.32
C THR A 292 25.63 -2.55 17.17
N LYS A 293 26.32 -1.51 16.69
CA LYS A 293 26.51 -0.25 17.43
C LYS A 293 25.21 0.52 17.58
N ILE A 294 24.42 0.66 16.51
CA ILE A 294 23.14 1.39 16.52
C ILE A 294 22.13 0.70 17.45
N LEU A 295 21.93 -0.61 17.26
CA LEU A 295 20.90 -1.38 17.98
C LEU A 295 21.30 -1.71 19.43
N SER A 296 22.58 -1.54 19.81
CA SER A 296 23.04 -1.75 21.19
C SER A 296 22.28 -0.93 22.25
N LEU A 297 21.60 0.15 21.84
CA LEU A 297 20.75 0.98 22.71
C LEU A 297 19.42 0.31 23.09
N LEU A 298 18.91 -0.62 22.27
CA LEU A 298 17.75 -1.46 22.57
C LEU A 298 18.11 -2.65 23.47
N LYS A 299 19.34 -3.19 23.35
CA LYS A 299 19.77 -4.44 24.01
C LYS A 299 19.46 -4.56 25.51
N PRO A 300 19.60 -3.52 26.37
CA PRO A 300 19.23 -3.62 27.79
C PRO A 300 17.75 -3.97 28.01
N TRP A 301 16.90 -3.54 27.10
CA TRP A 301 15.43 -3.66 27.14
C TRP A 301 14.90 -4.90 26.42
N MET A 302 15.79 -5.81 26.01
CA MET A 302 15.48 -7.14 25.46
C MET A 302 15.53 -8.25 26.54
N THR A 303 15.84 -7.88 27.79
CA THR A 303 15.88 -8.78 28.97
C THR A 303 15.38 -8.11 30.25
N LYS A 304 14.87 -6.87 30.15
CA LYS A 304 14.34 -6.08 31.26
C LYS A 304 13.22 -5.19 30.75
N PRO A 305 12.03 -5.17 31.37
CA PRO A 305 10.97 -4.32 30.88
C PRO A 305 11.31 -2.84 31.04
N ARG A 306 10.89 -2.04 30.07
CA ARG A 306 10.89 -0.58 30.09
C ARG A 306 9.48 -0.09 30.36
N VAL A 307 9.31 0.90 31.24
CA VAL A 307 8.01 1.57 31.40
C VAL A 307 7.89 2.62 30.30
N THR A 308 6.95 2.41 29.37
CA THR A 308 6.78 3.23 28.16
C THR A 308 5.31 3.62 28.00
N CYS A 309 5.04 4.88 27.69
CA CYS A 309 3.68 5.37 27.41
C CYS A 309 3.27 4.97 25.99
N CYS A 310 2.07 4.43 25.84
CA CYS A 310 1.52 4.02 24.55
C CYS A 310 0.47 5.01 24.05
N SER A 311 0.13 4.91 22.76
CA SER A 311 -0.86 5.71 22.03
C SER A 311 -2.23 5.84 22.71
N ASN A 312 -2.63 4.83 23.48
CA ASN A 312 -3.85 4.80 24.29
C ASN A 312 -3.75 5.54 25.64
N GLY A 313 -2.62 6.22 25.92
CA GLY A 313 -2.37 7.03 27.11
C GLY A 313 -1.91 6.25 28.35
N TYR A 314 -2.03 4.92 28.36
CA TYR A 314 -1.52 4.10 29.45
C TYR A 314 -0.02 3.86 29.33
N TYR A 315 0.65 3.68 30.48
CA TYR A 315 2.00 3.12 30.50
C TYR A 315 1.93 1.59 30.46
N TRP A 316 2.90 0.98 29.81
CA TRP A 316 3.07 -0.46 29.71
C TRP A 316 4.51 -0.84 30.06
N ARG A 317 4.69 -1.99 30.71
CA ARG A 317 5.99 -2.64 30.80
C ARG A 317 6.26 -3.30 29.45
N VAL A 318 7.18 -2.75 28.67
CA VAL A 318 7.54 -3.19 27.30
C VAL A 318 8.85 -3.97 27.32
N ILE A 319 8.90 -5.10 26.61
CA ILE A 319 10.16 -5.80 26.28
C ILE A 319 10.34 -5.84 24.76
N TYR A 320 11.52 -5.39 24.29
CA TYR A 320 11.82 -5.32 22.87
C TYR A 320 12.43 -6.63 22.34
N GLY A 321 12.12 -6.98 21.10
CA GLY A 321 12.81 -8.04 20.35
C GLY A 321 13.37 -7.51 19.03
N LEU A 322 14.38 -8.18 18.46
CA LEU A 322 14.70 -7.99 17.04
C LEU A 322 13.66 -8.77 16.22
N GLY A 323 12.89 -8.05 15.40
CA GLY A 323 11.89 -8.62 14.51
C GLY A 323 12.43 -8.91 13.11
N PRO A 324 11.53 -9.23 12.17
CA PRO A 324 11.90 -9.53 10.80
C PRO A 324 12.68 -8.40 10.12
N TYR A 325 13.63 -8.78 9.26
CA TYR A 325 14.50 -7.89 8.51
C TYR A 325 14.11 -7.91 7.03
N ILE A 326 13.65 -6.76 6.54
CA ILE A 326 13.24 -6.52 5.16
C ILE A 326 14.48 -6.22 4.31
N ALA A 327 14.77 -7.10 3.36
CA ALA A 327 16.00 -7.09 2.57
C ALA A 327 15.79 -7.77 1.21
N ASP A 328 16.46 -7.29 0.16
CA ASP A 328 16.54 -8.01 -1.13
C ASP A 328 17.50 -9.21 -1.04
N TYR A 329 17.56 -10.08 -2.05
CA TYR A 329 18.37 -11.30 -1.95
C TYR A 329 19.89 -11.03 -1.73
N PRO A 330 20.54 -10.08 -2.43
CA PRO A 330 21.90 -9.62 -2.08
C PRO A 330 22.08 -9.16 -0.62
N GLU A 331 21.15 -8.37 -0.08
CA GLU A 331 21.20 -7.87 1.30
C GLU A 331 20.91 -9.01 2.32
N GLN A 332 20.00 -9.93 2.00
CA GLN A 332 19.76 -11.18 2.77
C GLN A 332 21.04 -12.02 2.89
N CYS A 333 21.82 -12.13 1.80
CA CYS A 333 23.12 -12.82 1.82
C CYS A 333 24.16 -12.10 2.71
N LEU A 334 24.18 -10.77 2.68
CA LEU A 334 25.02 -9.93 3.54
C LEU A 334 24.64 -10.07 5.03
N LEU A 335 23.35 -10.12 5.33
CA LEU A 335 22.81 -10.29 6.68
C LEU A 335 23.15 -11.68 7.23
N ALA A 336 22.78 -12.74 6.50
CA ALA A 336 22.91 -14.12 6.95
C ALA A 336 24.37 -14.58 7.14
N SER A 337 25.34 -14.01 6.41
CA SER A 337 26.77 -14.36 6.53
C SER A 337 27.02 -15.88 6.45
N LEU A 338 26.32 -16.55 5.52
CA LEU A 338 26.07 -18.01 5.46
C LEU A 338 27.24 -18.91 5.88
N LYS A 339 27.28 -19.26 7.17
CA LYS A 339 28.39 -20.02 7.78
C LYS A 339 28.12 -21.52 7.88
N GLU A 340 26.99 -21.91 8.46
CA GLU A 340 26.72 -23.30 8.85
C GLU A 340 26.44 -24.22 7.65
N ALA A 341 25.80 -23.71 6.60
CA ALA A 341 25.47 -24.49 5.40
C ALA A 341 26.69 -24.88 4.53
N PHE A 342 27.87 -24.33 4.81
CA PHE A 342 29.07 -24.43 3.96
C PHE A 342 30.37 -24.64 4.76
N GLU A 343 30.32 -25.31 5.92
CA GLU A 343 31.52 -25.62 6.69
C GLU A 343 32.62 -26.29 5.84
N GLY A 344 33.83 -25.73 5.89
CA GLY A 344 34.99 -26.21 5.10
C GLY A 344 34.97 -25.84 3.61
N LYS A 345 33.96 -25.12 3.12
CA LYS A 345 33.79 -24.69 1.71
C LYS A 345 34.03 -23.19 1.50
N SER A 346 34.88 -22.54 2.31
CA SER A 346 35.17 -21.10 2.28
C SER A 346 35.51 -20.55 0.88
N LYS A 347 36.14 -21.35 0.01
CA LYS A 347 36.43 -20.98 -1.39
C LYS A 347 35.17 -20.93 -2.26
N GLU A 348 34.21 -21.83 -2.07
CA GLU A 348 32.94 -21.84 -2.80
C GLU A 348 32.01 -20.73 -2.30
N LEU A 349 31.99 -20.46 -0.99
CA LEU A 349 31.33 -19.27 -0.41
C LEU A 349 31.87 -17.97 -1.03
N TRP A 350 33.19 -17.86 -1.14
CA TRP A 350 33.85 -16.70 -1.74
C TRP A 350 33.57 -16.57 -3.23
N GLU A 351 33.88 -17.60 -4.03
CA GLU A 351 33.80 -17.54 -5.50
C GLU A 351 32.36 -17.60 -6.04
N GLY A 352 31.41 -18.16 -5.29
CA GLY A 352 30.00 -18.26 -5.68
C GLY A 352 29.10 -17.15 -5.12
N TYR A 353 29.37 -16.67 -3.89
CA TYR A 353 28.46 -15.78 -3.16
C TYR A 353 29.14 -14.54 -2.55
N GLY A 354 30.48 -14.44 -2.60
CA GLY A 354 31.25 -13.35 -1.98
C GLY A 354 31.18 -13.31 -0.45
N ILE A 355 30.76 -14.40 0.19
CA ILE A 355 30.56 -14.53 1.65
C ILE A 355 31.87 -14.97 2.31
N ILE A 356 32.08 -14.56 3.57
CA ILE A 356 33.28 -14.83 4.36
C ILE A 356 32.87 -15.44 5.71
N ASP A 357 33.43 -16.60 6.03
CA ASP A 357 33.02 -17.53 7.09
C ASP A 357 33.50 -17.16 8.51
N ASP A 358 34.36 -16.14 8.64
CA ASP A 358 34.88 -15.65 9.91
C ASP A 358 34.14 -14.43 10.49
N ILE A 359 33.04 -14.00 9.86
CA ILE A 359 32.16 -12.92 10.35
C ILE A 359 30.95 -13.52 11.09
N LEU A 360 30.58 -12.91 12.21
CA LEU A 360 29.33 -13.19 12.92
C LEU A 360 28.29 -12.12 12.55
N PRO A 361 27.05 -12.51 12.19
CA PRO A 361 25.95 -11.57 11.99
C PRO A 361 25.72 -10.68 13.22
N PHE A 362 25.32 -9.43 13.02
CA PHE A 362 25.09 -8.47 14.11
C PHE A 362 24.10 -8.99 15.16
N THR A 363 23.09 -9.77 14.75
CA THR A 363 22.04 -10.30 15.63
C THR A 363 22.60 -11.26 16.69
N SER A 364 23.74 -11.93 16.41
CA SER A 364 24.45 -12.84 17.33
C SER A 364 24.83 -12.18 18.66
N TYR A 365 24.87 -10.84 18.70
CA TYR A 365 25.15 -10.06 19.90
C TYR A 365 23.89 -9.71 20.71
N PHE A 366 22.70 -10.15 20.33
CA PHE A 366 21.41 -9.79 20.94
C PHE A 366 20.62 -11.03 21.40
N PRO A 367 19.86 -10.94 22.52
CA PRO A 367 18.94 -12.01 22.93
C PRO A 367 17.93 -12.33 21.81
N GLN A 368 17.67 -13.62 21.58
CA GLN A 368 16.69 -14.14 20.61
C GLN A 368 16.91 -13.69 19.14
N GLY A 369 18.04 -13.03 18.83
CA GLY A 369 18.37 -12.57 17.49
C GLY A 369 19.05 -13.63 16.62
N ASN A 370 18.32 -14.64 16.13
CA ASN A 370 18.82 -15.48 15.04
C ASN A 370 18.46 -14.88 13.68
N ILE A 371 19.43 -14.33 12.94
CA ILE A 371 19.15 -13.72 11.62
C ILE A 371 18.53 -14.71 10.63
N HIS A 372 18.84 -16.01 10.75
CA HIS A 372 18.30 -17.05 9.88
C HIS A 372 16.81 -17.32 10.12
N GLU A 373 16.28 -16.96 11.31
CA GLU A 373 14.87 -17.03 11.68
C GLU A 373 14.15 -15.68 11.52
N LEU A 374 14.83 -14.65 10.96
CA LEU A 374 14.32 -13.27 10.89
C LEU A 374 14.36 -12.67 9.47
N LEU A 375 14.66 -13.42 8.41
CA LEU A 375 14.56 -12.89 7.04
C LEU A 375 13.10 -12.88 6.56
N SER A 376 12.54 -11.72 6.23
CA SER A 376 11.17 -11.62 5.75
C SER A 376 11.02 -12.05 4.27
N PRO A 377 9.83 -12.52 3.85
CA PRO A 377 9.50 -12.67 2.43
C PRO A 377 9.43 -11.30 1.76
N ASP A 378 9.96 -11.17 0.54
CA ASP A 378 9.92 -9.93 -0.24
C ASP A 378 9.17 -10.11 -1.56
N LEU A 379 7.87 -9.80 -1.56
CA LEU A 379 7.03 -9.84 -2.77
C LEU A 379 7.65 -9.05 -3.91
N LEU A 380 8.31 -7.93 -3.61
CA LEU A 380 8.74 -6.96 -4.60
C LEU A 380 9.91 -7.50 -5.43
N HIS A 381 11.01 -7.94 -4.83
CA HIS A 381 12.15 -8.45 -5.58
C HIS A 381 12.05 -9.95 -5.90
N GLN A 382 11.39 -10.75 -5.07
CA GLN A 382 11.29 -12.20 -5.29
C GLN A 382 10.19 -12.56 -6.29
N LEU A 383 8.96 -12.07 -6.08
CA LEU A 383 7.81 -12.44 -6.91
C LEU A 383 7.60 -11.48 -8.09
N ILE A 384 7.46 -10.19 -7.83
CA ILE A 384 6.99 -9.19 -8.81
C ILE A 384 8.10 -8.81 -9.80
N LYS A 385 9.25 -8.31 -9.31
CA LYS A 385 10.39 -7.98 -10.17
C LYS A 385 11.09 -9.25 -10.64
N GLY A 386 11.50 -10.12 -9.72
CA GLY A 386 12.24 -11.35 -10.02
C GLY A 386 11.45 -12.37 -10.84
N THR A 387 10.49 -13.06 -10.22
CA THR A 387 9.84 -14.22 -10.87
C THR A 387 8.92 -13.82 -12.02
N PHE A 388 8.10 -12.78 -11.87
CA PHE A 388 7.22 -12.32 -12.96
C PHE A 388 7.99 -11.56 -14.03
N LYS A 389 8.56 -10.40 -13.71
CA LYS A 389 9.10 -9.49 -14.73
C LYS A 389 10.44 -9.99 -15.31
N ASP A 390 11.41 -10.36 -14.47
CA ASP A 390 12.77 -10.74 -14.91
C ASP A 390 12.87 -12.19 -15.41
N HIS A 391 11.96 -13.08 -14.98
CA HIS A 391 11.87 -14.45 -15.51
C HIS A 391 10.67 -14.66 -16.45
N LEU A 392 9.42 -14.71 -15.95
CA LEU A 392 8.27 -15.13 -16.77
C LEU A 392 8.05 -14.26 -18.02
N VAL A 393 7.99 -12.92 -17.88
CA VAL A 393 7.82 -12.00 -19.02
C VAL A 393 8.98 -12.13 -20.00
N THR A 394 10.23 -12.15 -19.49
CA THR A 394 11.43 -12.34 -20.31
C THR A 394 11.43 -13.67 -21.06
N TRP A 395 11.05 -14.78 -20.44
CA TRP A 395 10.98 -16.10 -21.07
C TRP A 395 9.85 -16.20 -22.11
N VAL A 396 8.70 -15.58 -21.85
CA VAL A 396 7.62 -15.46 -22.82
C VAL A 396 8.07 -14.68 -24.06
N VAL A 397 8.70 -13.52 -23.89
CA VAL A 397 9.20 -12.71 -25.02
C VAL A 397 10.31 -13.45 -25.77
N GLN A 398 11.27 -14.07 -25.08
CA GLN A 398 12.31 -14.87 -25.72
C GLN A 398 11.73 -16.06 -26.50
N TRP A 399 10.73 -16.76 -25.95
CA TRP A 399 10.04 -17.84 -26.66
C TRP A 399 9.34 -17.33 -27.92
N MET A 400 8.67 -16.17 -27.85
CA MET A 400 8.07 -15.51 -29.02
C MET A 400 9.12 -15.17 -30.07
N GLU A 401 10.23 -14.52 -29.69
CA GLU A 401 11.31 -14.12 -30.60
C GLU A 401 11.94 -15.31 -31.36
N MET A 402 11.98 -16.50 -30.76
CA MET A 402 12.47 -17.72 -31.39
C MET A 402 11.51 -18.31 -32.44
N GLN A 403 10.25 -17.88 -32.51
CA GLN A 403 9.29 -18.40 -33.49
C GLN A 403 9.55 -17.84 -34.91
N PRO A 404 9.16 -18.55 -35.98
CA PRO A 404 9.30 -18.07 -37.36
C PRO A 404 8.62 -16.71 -37.65
N ASN A 405 7.64 -16.34 -36.84
CA ASN A 405 6.90 -15.08 -36.87
C ASN A 405 7.16 -14.20 -35.62
N GLY A 406 8.27 -14.40 -34.89
CA GLY A 406 8.47 -13.81 -33.55
C GLY A 406 8.31 -12.29 -33.45
N LYS A 407 8.79 -11.54 -34.45
CA LYS A 407 8.57 -10.08 -34.51
C LYS A 407 7.10 -9.68 -34.55
N TRP A 408 6.25 -10.50 -35.18
CA TRP A 408 4.80 -10.27 -35.19
C TRP A 408 4.18 -10.61 -33.83
N LEU A 409 4.57 -11.71 -33.20
CA LEU A 409 4.08 -12.11 -31.87
C LEU A 409 4.32 -11.01 -30.82
N VAL A 410 5.55 -10.50 -30.73
CA VAL A 410 5.91 -9.43 -29.78
C VAL A 410 5.15 -8.14 -30.10
N THR A 411 5.06 -7.73 -31.37
CA THR A 411 4.32 -6.52 -31.78
C THR A 411 2.82 -6.61 -31.44
N GLU A 412 2.20 -7.77 -31.66
CA GLU A 412 0.80 -8.04 -31.35
C GLU A 412 0.57 -8.08 -29.83
N MET A 413 1.48 -8.67 -29.04
CA MET A 413 1.45 -8.63 -27.58
C MET A 413 1.51 -7.18 -27.05
N ASP A 414 2.40 -6.35 -27.59
CA ASP A 414 2.53 -4.94 -27.21
C ASP A 414 1.28 -4.12 -27.54
N GLN A 415 0.65 -4.39 -28.68
CA GLN A 415 -0.60 -3.73 -29.06
C GLN A 415 -1.78 -4.18 -28.18
N ARG A 416 -1.81 -5.43 -27.73
CA ARG A 416 -2.82 -5.93 -26.77
C ARG A 416 -2.68 -5.23 -25.42
N ILE A 417 -1.45 -5.15 -24.90
CA ILE A 417 -1.11 -4.43 -23.68
C ILE A 417 -1.50 -2.94 -23.79
N ALA A 418 -1.18 -2.28 -24.91
CA ALA A 418 -1.53 -0.87 -25.15
C ALA A 418 -3.03 -0.61 -25.36
N ALA A 419 -3.79 -1.63 -25.77
CA ALA A 419 -5.24 -1.60 -25.99
C ALA A 419 -6.06 -1.96 -24.74
N ALA A 420 -5.44 -2.29 -23.61
CA ALA A 420 -6.14 -2.40 -22.33
C ALA A 420 -6.88 -1.09 -22.00
N PRO A 421 -8.16 -1.13 -21.57
CA PRO A 421 -8.90 0.07 -21.17
C PRO A 421 -8.29 0.83 -19.99
N ILE A 422 -8.86 1.99 -19.68
CA ILE A 422 -8.58 2.69 -18.43
C ILE A 422 -9.25 1.93 -17.28
N PHE A 423 -8.56 1.85 -16.15
CA PHE A 423 -9.10 1.45 -14.86
C PHE A 423 -8.47 2.35 -13.77
N SER A 424 -9.18 2.58 -12.66
CA SER A 424 -8.69 3.45 -11.58
C SER A 424 -7.40 2.88 -10.98
N GLY A 425 -6.39 3.72 -10.73
CA GLY A 425 -5.08 3.30 -10.18
C GLY A 425 -4.21 2.42 -11.10
N LEU A 426 -4.65 2.06 -12.31
CA LEU A 426 -3.89 1.18 -13.21
C LEU A 426 -2.94 1.96 -14.13
N HIS A 427 -1.63 1.69 -14.04
CA HIS A 427 -0.64 2.28 -14.96
C HIS A 427 -0.87 1.81 -16.41
N ARG A 428 -0.60 2.70 -17.38
CA ARG A 428 -0.86 2.44 -18.81
C ARG A 428 0.43 2.30 -19.62
N PHE A 429 0.42 1.32 -20.52
CA PHE A 429 1.58 0.92 -21.31
C PHE A 429 1.39 1.23 -22.81
N PRO A 430 1.50 2.51 -23.25
CA PRO A 430 1.24 2.90 -24.63
C PRO A 430 2.26 2.34 -25.63
N GLU A 431 3.45 1.96 -25.17
CA GLU A 431 4.52 1.30 -25.95
C GLU A 431 4.67 -0.19 -25.60
N GLY A 432 3.62 -0.79 -25.01
CA GLY A 432 3.65 -2.19 -24.57
C GLY A 432 4.71 -2.45 -23.49
N HIS A 433 5.43 -3.57 -23.60
CA HIS A 433 6.51 -3.95 -22.69
C HIS A 433 7.83 -3.16 -22.91
N GLY A 434 7.89 -2.24 -23.88
CA GLY A 434 9.12 -1.58 -24.36
C GLY A 434 9.85 -0.63 -23.38
N PHE A 435 9.47 -0.60 -22.10
CA PHE A 435 10.05 0.29 -21.09
C PHE A 435 11.49 -0.10 -20.71
N LYS A 436 12.38 0.91 -20.66
CA LYS A 436 13.82 0.74 -20.36
C LYS A 436 14.14 0.73 -18.86
N GLN A 437 13.24 1.23 -18.04
CA GLN A 437 13.32 1.23 -16.58
C GLN A 437 11.92 0.88 -16.07
N TRP A 438 11.86 -0.08 -15.14
CA TRP A 438 10.64 -0.62 -14.56
C TRP A 438 10.69 -0.42 -13.05
N THR A 439 9.68 0.23 -12.48
CA THR A 439 9.47 0.31 -11.03
C THR A 439 8.72 -0.92 -10.51
N GLY A 440 8.57 -1.03 -9.18
CA GLY A 440 7.63 -1.99 -8.57
C GLY A 440 6.20 -1.82 -9.08
N ASN A 441 5.73 -0.58 -9.17
CA ASN A 441 4.35 -0.28 -9.58
C ASN A 441 4.09 -0.57 -11.06
N ASP A 442 5.05 -0.30 -11.95
CA ASP A 442 4.93 -0.70 -13.36
C ASP A 442 4.85 -2.22 -13.49
N SER A 443 5.67 -2.94 -12.72
CA SER A 443 5.69 -4.41 -12.71
C SER A 443 4.36 -4.98 -12.19
N LYS A 444 3.83 -4.43 -11.09
CA LYS A 444 2.48 -4.76 -10.57
C LYS A 444 1.38 -4.47 -11.61
N ALA A 445 1.42 -3.32 -12.29
CA ALA A 445 0.41 -2.96 -13.28
C ALA A 445 0.47 -3.85 -14.54
N LEU A 446 1.66 -4.29 -14.97
CA LEU A 446 1.80 -5.24 -16.08
C LEU A 446 1.17 -6.59 -15.75
N MET A 447 1.35 -7.11 -14.52
CA MET A 447 0.71 -8.37 -14.07
C MET A 447 -0.80 -8.38 -14.34
N LYS A 448 -1.48 -7.24 -14.11
CA LYS A 448 -2.93 -7.07 -14.28
C LYS A 448 -3.40 -7.10 -15.74
N VAL A 449 -2.52 -7.00 -16.73
CA VAL A 449 -2.90 -6.98 -18.17
C VAL A 449 -2.17 -8.01 -19.04
N PHE A 450 -1.09 -8.63 -18.53
CA PHE A 450 -0.24 -9.52 -19.31
C PHE A 450 -0.91 -10.84 -19.71
N LEU A 451 -1.65 -11.48 -18.79
CA LEU A 451 -2.27 -12.80 -19.04
C LEU A 451 -3.28 -12.79 -20.21
N PRO A 452 -4.23 -11.84 -20.31
CA PRO A 452 -5.06 -11.70 -21.51
C PRO A 452 -4.27 -11.41 -22.79
N ALA A 453 -3.20 -10.60 -22.71
CA ALA A 453 -2.42 -10.21 -23.88
C ALA A 453 -1.69 -11.40 -24.53
N ILE A 454 -1.11 -12.30 -23.74
CA ILE A 454 -0.37 -13.46 -24.26
C ILE A 454 -1.28 -14.60 -24.75
N ASN A 455 -2.57 -14.64 -24.36
CA ASN A 455 -3.44 -15.76 -24.73
C ASN A 455 -3.63 -15.86 -26.26
N GLY A 456 -3.50 -17.07 -26.81
CA GLY A 456 -3.50 -17.34 -28.25
C GLY A 456 -2.23 -16.91 -29.01
N LEU A 457 -1.25 -16.25 -28.36
CA LEU A 457 0.09 -15.97 -28.92
C LEU A 457 1.13 -17.01 -28.49
N VAL A 458 0.93 -17.62 -27.34
CA VAL A 458 1.80 -18.68 -26.77
C VAL A 458 1.01 -19.99 -26.60
N PRO A 459 1.68 -21.15 -26.41
CA PRO A 459 1.00 -22.41 -26.13
C PRO A 459 0.18 -22.32 -24.82
N PRO A 460 -1.01 -22.95 -24.71
CA PRO A 460 -1.86 -22.85 -23.52
C PRO A 460 -1.13 -23.13 -22.20
N ALA A 461 -0.24 -24.12 -22.15
CA ALA A 461 0.55 -24.44 -20.96
C ALA A 461 1.43 -23.27 -20.44
N MET A 462 1.83 -22.32 -21.29
CA MET A 462 2.51 -21.09 -20.85
C MET A 462 1.53 -20.04 -20.32
N VAL A 463 0.29 -20.03 -20.82
CA VAL A 463 -0.80 -19.20 -20.29
C VAL A 463 -1.20 -19.72 -18.90
N HIS A 464 -1.38 -21.03 -18.75
CA HIS A 464 -1.61 -21.72 -17.47
C HIS A 464 -0.51 -21.46 -16.45
N ALA A 465 0.77 -21.55 -16.84
CA ALA A 465 1.89 -21.28 -15.93
C ALA A 465 1.91 -19.83 -15.41
N VAL A 466 1.56 -18.85 -16.26
CA VAL A 466 1.43 -17.44 -15.83
C VAL A 466 0.18 -17.26 -14.98
N GLN A 467 -0.95 -17.87 -15.33
CA GLN A 467 -2.20 -17.81 -14.56
C GLN A 467 -2.03 -18.37 -13.14
N ALA A 468 -1.46 -19.57 -13.00
CA ALA A 468 -1.17 -20.17 -11.70
C ALA A 468 -0.23 -19.31 -10.85
N PHE A 469 0.77 -18.66 -11.46
CA PHE A 469 1.66 -17.73 -10.76
C PHE A 469 0.95 -16.45 -10.31
N LEU A 470 0.06 -15.88 -11.12
CA LEU A 470 -0.74 -14.71 -10.73
C LEU A 470 -1.72 -15.04 -9.61
N GLU A 471 -2.33 -16.23 -9.65
CA GLU A 471 -3.18 -16.75 -8.59
C GLU A 471 -2.41 -16.92 -7.26
N PHE A 472 -1.21 -17.52 -7.32
CA PHE A 472 -0.32 -17.62 -6.17
C PHE A 472 0.00 -16.25 -5.56
N CYS A 473 0.40 -15.27 -6.37
CA CYS A 473 0.67 -13.90 -5.90
C CYS A 473 -0.56 -13.27 -5.22
N TYR A 474 -1.77 -13.53 -5.72
CA TYR A 474 -3.01 -13.05 -5.09
C TYR A 474 -3.24 -13.68 -3.72
N LEU A 475 -3.20 -15.02 -3.63
CA LEU A 475 -3.47 -15.77 -2.38
C LEU A 475 -2.48 -15.41 -1.27
N VAL A 476 -1.20 -15.21 -1.63
CA VAL A 476 -0.14 -14.73 -0.73
C VAL A 476 -0.49 -13.38 -0.11
N CYS A 477 -0.96 -12.41 -0.91
CA CYS A 477 -1.31 -11.08 -0.42
C CYS A 477 -2.60 -11.06 0.42
N CYS A 478 -3.48 -12.05 0.25
CA CYS A 478 -4.77 -12.14 0.94
C CYS A 478 -4.74 -12.96 2.25
N SER A 479 -3.58 -13.54 2.61
CA SER A 479 -3.42 -14.50 3.73
C SER A 479 -4.25 -15.79 3.63
N GLN A 480 -4.70 -16.16 2.42
CA GLN A 480 -5.47 -17.38 2.11
C GLN A 480 -4.53 -18.61 2.05
N ILE A 481 -3.92 -18.91 3.20
CA ILE A 481 -2.85 -19.91 3.33
C ILE A 481 -3.29 -21.30 2.82
N ASP A 482 -4.44 -21.83 3.25
CA ASP A 482 -4.84 -23.20 2.90
C ASP A 482 -5.10 -23.40 1.39
N GLU A 483 -5.81 -22.46 0.76
CA GLU A 483 -6.06 -22.45 -0.69
C GLU A 483 -4.75 -22.38 -1.49
N MET A 484 -3.77 -21.64 -0.97
CA MET A 484 -2.44 -21.59 -1.57
C MET A 484 -1.76 -22.98 -1.58
N ARG A 485 -1.81 -23.77 -0.50
CA ARG A 485 -1.20 -25.13 -0.51
C ARG A 485 -1.92 -26.10 -1.44
N GLU A 486 -3.24 -26.00 -1.52
CA GLU A 486 -4.02 -26.81 -2.47
C GLU A 486 -3.61 -26.46 -3.91
N SER A 487 -3.45 -25.16 -4.23
CA SER A 487 -2.90 -24.69 -5.50
C SER A 487 -1.46 -25.16 -5.79
N PHE A 488 -0.55 -25.18 -4.79
CA PHE A 488 0.81 -25.72 -4.96
C PHE A 488 0.80 -27.21 -5.35
N HIS A 489 -0.07 -28.00 -4.71
CA HIS A 489 -0.21 -29.43 -5.00
C HIS A 489 -0.86 -29.69 -6.36
N GLU A 490 -1.83 -28.88 -6.78
CA GLU A 490 -2.49 -29.00 -8.09
C GLU A 490 -1.56 -28.59 -9.25
N HIS A 491 -0.89 -27.44 -9.13
CA HIS A 491 -0.04 -26.89 -10.19
C HIS A 491 1.38 -27.48 -10.22
N GLY A 492 1.72 -28.39 -9.29
CA GLY A 492 2.98 -29.13 -9.30
C GLY A 492 4.21 -28.24 -9.11
N ILE A 493 4.13 -27.25 -8.21
CA ILE A 493 5.22 -26.32 -7.92
C ILE A 493 6.37 -27.10 -7.25
N HIS A 494 7.34 -27.54 -8.07
CA HIS A 494 8.46 -28.39 -7.67
C HIS A 494 9.42 -27.70 -6.70
N GLU A 495 10.06 -28.47 -5.81
CA GLU A 495 11.12 -27.97 -4.92
C GLU A 495 12.42 -27.62 -5.69
N ASP A 496 12.60 -28.18 -6.89
CA ASP A 496 13.81 -28.12 -7.73
C ASP A 496 14.08 -26.76 -8.44
N PHE A 497 13.52 -25.64 -8.00
CA PHE A 497 13.77 -24.33 -8.61
C PHE A 497 15.23 -23.86 -8.38
N LEU A 498 16.02 -23.83 -9.46
CA LEU A 498 17.45 -23.47 -9.42
C LEU A 498 17.73 -21.96 -9.34
N LEU A 499 16.71 -21.09 -9.48
CA LEU A 499 16.86 -19.64 -9.45
C LEU A 499 16.34 -19.08 -8.11
N PRO A 500 17.12 -18.29 -7.34
CA PRO A 500 16.77 -17.90 -5.97
C PRO A 500 15.37 -17.27 -5.81
N CYS A 501 14.99 -16.36 -6.71
CA CYS A 501 13.67 -15.72 -6.67
C CYS A 501 12.52 -16.72 -6.88
N GLN A 502 12.72 -17.76 -7.68
CA GLN A 502 11.74 -18.84 -7.86
C GLN A 502 11.78 -19.86 -6.72
N HIS A 503 12.96 -20.19 -6.19
CA HIS A 503 13.08 -21.05 -5.00
C HIS A 503 12.33 -20.44 -3.80
N SER A 504 12.37 -19.11 -3.64
CA SER A 504 11.66 -18.41 -2.57
C SER A 504 10.16 -18.74 -2.50
N VAL A 505 9.51 -19.02 -3.65
CA VAL A 505 8.08 -19.38 -3.77
C VAL A 505 7.74 -20.53 -2.81
N SER A 506 8.60 -21.56 -2.73
CA SER A 506 8.40 -22.73 -1.86
C SER A 506 8.35 -22.40 -0.35
N HIS A 507 8.94 -21.26 0.06
CA HIS A 507 9.01 -20.85 1.46
C HIS A 507 7.86 -19.93 1.89
N TYR A 508 7.10 -19.35 0.96
CA TYR A 508 6.03 -18.39 1.30
C TYR A 508 5.00 -18.96 2.27
N TRP A 509 4.60 -20.23 2.14
CA TRP A 509 3.72 -20.88 3.14
C TRP A 509 4.27 -20.74 4.57
N GLN A 510 5.53 -21.10 4.78
CA GLN A 510 6.15 -21.10 6.11
C GLN A 510 6.36 -19.66 6.61
N LEU A 511 6.79 -18.77 5.73
CA LEU A 511 7.07 -17.37 6.06
C LEU A 511 5.81 -16.58 6.44
N ILE A 512 4.64 -16.87 5.84
CA ILE A 512 3.37 -16.24 6.23
C ILE A 512 2.87 -16.81 7.57
N GLN A 513 3.09 -18.11 7.85
CA GLN A 513 2.80 -18.65 9.20
C GLN A 513 3.67 -18.00 10.28
N MET A 514 4.97 -17.80 10.00
CA MET A 514 5.90 -17.16 10.93
C MET A 514 5.60 -15.67 11.13
N PHE A 515 5.40 -14.90 10.05
CA PHE A 515 5.42 -13.43 10.11
C PHE A 515 4.13 -12.71 9.69
N GLY A 516 3.07 -13.44 9.32
CA GLY A 516 1.81 -12.87 8.85
C GLY A 516 1.84 -12.54 7.36
N ALA A 517 0.76 -11.92 6.88
CA ALA A 517 0.65 -11.47 5.49
C ALA A 517 1.86 -10.59 5.12
N PRO A 518 2.55 -10.88 4.01
CA PRO A 518 3.86 -10.32 3.72
C PRO A 518 3.79 -8.84 3.31
N ASN A 519 2.59 -8.32 3.05
CA ASN A 519 2.33 -6.97 2.58
C ASN A 519 3.09 -5.96 3.45
N GLY A 520 2.86 -5.95 4.78
CA GLY A 520 3.53 -5.02 5.72
C GLY A 520 4.95 -5.41 6.15
N LEU A 521 5.60 -6.36 5.45
CA LEU A 521 6.97 -6.83 5.66
C LEU A 521 7.78 -6.99 4.35
N CYS A 522 7.22 -6.49 3.24
CA CYS A 522 7.78 -6.52 1.89
C CYS A 522 8.65 -5.28 1.62
N SER A 523 9.66 -5.38 0.77
CA SER A 523 10.54 -4.23 0.48
C SER A 523 9.86 -3.10 -0.31
N SER A 524 8.58 -3.21 -0.65
CA SER A 524 7.77 -2.10 -1.18
C SER A 524 7.61 -0.97 -0.17
N ILE A 525 7.50 -1.25 1.14
CA ILE A 525 7.40 -0.20 2.16
C ILE A 525 8.72 0.60 2.25
N THR A 526 9.86 -0.07 2.12
CA THR A 526 11.18 0.57 2.03
C THR A 526 11.43 1.27 0.68
N GLU A 527 10.97 0.71 -0.44
CA GLU A 527 11.05 1.37 -1.76
C GLU A 527 10.26 2.69 -1.77
N SER A 528 9.07 2.72 -1.15
CA SER A 528 8.30 3.96 -1.07
C SER A 528 8.88 4.94 -0.04
N LYS A 529 9.30 4.48 1.16
CA LYS A 529 9.93 5.36 2.17
C LYS A 529 11.32 5.88 1.73
N HIS A 530 12.06 5.23 0.83
CA HIS A 530 13.31 5.81 0.29
C HIS A 530 13.08 7.04 -0.58
N ILE A 531 11.86 7.25 -1.10
CA ILE A 531 11.54 8.44 -1.89
C ILE A 531 11.52 9.63 -0.94
N LYS A 532 10.65 9.59 0.09
CA LYS A 532 10.52 10.62 1.13
C LYS A 532 11.74 10.79 2.02
N ALA A 533 12.48 9.72 2.34
CA ALA A 533 13.59 9.76 3.31
C ALA A 533 14.99 9.99 2.69
N VAL A 534 15.13 9.85 1.36
CA VAL A 534 16.44 9.92 0.68
C VAL A 534 16.39 10.74 -0.61
N LYS A 535 15.46 10.44 -1.53
CA LYS A 535 15.44 11.09 -2.85
C LYS A 535 14.95 12.54 -2.77
N GLU A 536 13.83 12.78 -2.10
CA GLU A 536 13.28 14.13 -1.89
C GLU A 536 14.23 15.02 -1.07
N PRO A 537 14.72 14.62 0.13
CA PRO A 537 15.76 15.37 0.86
C PRO A 537 17.04 15.64 0.08
N TRP A 538 17.43 14.74 -0.84
CA TRP A 538 18.57 14.99 -1.72
C TRP A 538 18.24 16.05 -2.79
N CYS A 539 17.04 16.04 -3.37
CA CYS A 539 16.55 17.08 -4.28
C CYS A 539 16.38 18.45 -3.59
N HIS A 540 16.01 18.49 -2.31
CA HIS A 540 15.94 19.73 -1.51
C HIS A 540 17.34 20.31 -1.23
N SER A 541 18.35 19.46 -1.16
CA SER A 541 19.71 19.86 -0.83
C SER A 541 20.35 20.72 -1.92
N ASN A 542 21.30 21.56 -1.55
CA ASN A 542 22.16 22.27 -2.51
C ASN A 542 23.17 21.37 -3.25
N CYS A 543 23.06 20.03 -3.11
CA CYS A 543 23.94 19.00 -3.64
C CYS A 543 25.43 19.08 -3.21
N ASN A 544 25.81 19.99 -2.32
CA ASN A 544 27.16 20.13 -1.78
C ASN A 544 27.22 19.61 -0.32
N GLU A 545 28.03 18.57 -0.09
CA GLU A 545 28.02 17.73 1.13
C GLU A 545 26.59 17.37 1.63
N PRO A 546 25.67 16.90 0.75
CA PRO A 546 24.24 17.02 0.99
C PRO A 546 23.68 16.11 2.10
N LEU A 547 24.42 15.09 2.55
CA LEU A 547 23.96 14.19 3.62
C LEU A 547 23.55 14.97 4.88
N GLY A 548 24.35 15.95 5.32
CA GLY A 548 24.02 16.74 6.52
C GLY A 548 22.75 17.59 6.37
N GLN A 549 22.42 17.98 5.14
CA GLN A 549 21.15 18.66 4.83
C GLN A 549 20.00 17.65 4.85
N MET A 550 20.18 16.46 4.25
CA MET A 550 19.18 15.39 4.24
C MET A 550 18.79 14.93 5.66
N LEU A 551 19.75 14.86 6.59
CA LEU A 551 19.47 14.54 8.00
C LEU A 551 18.55 15.59 8.65
N LEU A 552 18.85 16.88 8.46
CA LEU A 552 18.06 17.99 8.99
C LEU A 552 16.68 18.09 8.31
N THR A 553 16.59 17.85 7.00
CA THR A 553 15.30 17.77 6.30
C THR A 553 14.45 16.65 6.91
N ASN A 554 14.96 15.42 7.04
CA ASN A 554 14.22 14.32 7.65
C ASN A 554 13.76 14.65 9.09
N GLN A 555 14.60 15.30 9.89
CA GLN A 555 14.23 15.71 11.26
C GLN A 555 13.13 16.79 11.28
N ARG A 556 13.04 17.64 10.25
CA ARG A 556 11.99 18.68 10.09
C ARG A 556 10.69 18.12 9.55
N LEU A 557 10.74 17.17 8.61
CA LEU A 557 9.57 16.45 8.11
C LEU A 557 8.89 15.71 9.29
N ASP A 558 9.67 14.94 10.06
CA ASP A 558 9.16 14.19 11.21
C ASP A 558 8.62 15.12 12.33
N LYS A 559 9.20 16.32 12.52
CA LYS A 559 8.69 17.37 13.42
C LYS A 559 7.33 17.92 12.96
N LEU A 560 7.18 18.25 11.68
CA LEU A 560 5.93 18.78 11.10
C LEU A 560 4.81 17.74 11.17
N ALA A 561 5.08 16.50 10.75
CA ALA A 561 4.09 15.41 10.81
C ALA A 561 3.60 15.15 12.25
N ALA A 562 4.52 15.08 13.23
CA ALA A 562 4.15 14.89 14.63
C ALA A 562 3.38 16.10 15.22
N PHE A 563 3.57 17.30 14.68
CA PHE A 563 2.84 18.51 15.06
C PHE A 563 1.41 18.53 14.49
N GLN A 564 1.26 18.16 13.21
CA GLN A 564 -0.04 18.02 12.55
C GLN A 564 -0.93 17.00 13.29
N VAL A 565 -0.39 15.84 13.65
CA VAL A 565 -1.08 14.80 14.45
C VAL A 565 -1.60 15.33 15.80
N GLU A 566 -0.85 16.20 16.48
CA GLU A 566 -1.32 16.80 17.74
C GLU A 566 -2.48 17.79 17.51
N LEU A 567 -2.44 18.57 16.42
CA LEU A 567 -3.53 19.48 16.04
C LEU A 567 -4.80 18.71 15.63
N GLU A 568 -4.67 17.69 14.79
CA GLU A 568 -5.79 16.87 14.33
C GLU A 568 -6.45 16.10 15.49
N SER A 569 -5.67 15.65 16.49
CA SER A 569 -6.22 15.08 17.72
C SER A 569 -7.10 16.04 18.55
N CYS A 570 -7.14 17.33 18.19
CA CYS A 570 -7.99 18.35 18.79
C CYS A 570 -9.21 18.76 17.92
N VAL A 571 -9.36 18.25 16.69
CA VAL A 571 -10.37 18.71 15.70
C VAL A 571 -11.05 17.52 15.01
N GLN A 572 -12.39 17.48 14.97
CA GLN A 572 -13.13 16.43 14.29
C GLN A 572 -13.45 16.79 12.81
N GLU A 573 -13.03 15.90 11.90
CA GLU A 573 -13.39 15.76 10.48
C GLU A 573 -13.03 16.89 9.48
N ASN A 574 -12.23 16.58 8.45
CA ASN A 574 -12.67 16.34 7.04
C ASN A 574 -11.45 16.44 6.07
N SER A 575 -11.19 15.40 5.25
CA SER A 575 -10.13 15.39 4.22
C SER A 575 -10.58 15.94 2.85
N GLU A 576 -9.63 16.26 1.98
CA GLU A 576 -9.87 16.76 0.60
C GLU A 576 -9.70 15.66 -0.48
N ASP A 577 -10.34 15.86 -1.64
CA ASP A 577 -10.47 14.84 -2.70
C ASP A 577 -9.14 14.32 -3.29
N VAL A 578 -8.81 13.05 -2.99
CA VAL A 578 -7.81 12.24 -3.70
C VAL A 578 -8.52 11.18 -4.56
N ASP A 579 -7.95 10.82 -5.71
CA ASP A 579 -8.55 9.98 -6.76
C ASP A 579 -8.86 8.51 -6.33
N GLN A 580 -8.31 8.08 -5.18
CA GLN A 580 -8.63 6.91 -4.35
C GLN A 580 -8.28 7.26 -2.90
N GLU A 581 -9.00 6.74 -1.90
CA GLU A 581 -8.80 7.09 -0.48
C GLU A 581 -9.08 5.89 0.45
N GLU A 582 -8.43 5.87 1.62
CA GLU A 582 -8.80 5.01 2.75
C GLU A 582 -9.79 5.76 3.65
N VAL A 583 -10.85 5.10 4.12
CA VAL A 583 -11.95 5.75 4.86
C VAL A 583 -12.24 5.00 6.15
N GLU A 584 -12.24 5.70 7.29
CA GLU A 584 -12.77 5.14 8.54
C GLU A 584 -14.31 5.01 8.43
N GLY A 585 -14.83 3.80 8.56
CA GLY A 585 -16.26 3.55 8.38
C GLY A 585 -16.73 2.19 8.90
N GLN A 586 -18.04 2.06 9.08
CA GLN A 586 -18.67 0.78 9.38
C GLN A 586 -18.66 -0.11 8.14
N THR A 587 -18.35 -1.40 8.29
CA THR A 587 -18.20 -2.34 7.18
C THR A 587 -19.49 -2.47 6.36
N SER A 588 -19.41 -2.11 5.08
CA SER A 588 -20.42 -2.33 4.05
C SER A 588 -19.86 -3.23 2.94
N GLU A 589 -20.74 -4.01 2.31
CA GLU A 589 -20.39 -4.79 1.10
C GLU A 589 -20.32 -3.88 -0.13
N GLY A 590 -21.12 -2.81 -0.15
CA GLY A 590 -20.92 -1.62 -0.98
C GLY A 590 -21.88 -0.49 -0.56
N ASP A 591 -21.40 0.75 -0.52
CA ASP A 591 -22.23 1.97 -0.41
C ASP A 591 -21.83 2.93 -1.54
N VAL A 592 -22.80 3.40 -2.32
CA VAL A 592 -22.58 4.24 -3.50
C VAL A 592 -23.23 5.61 -3.31
N CYS A 593 -22.38 6.63 -3.23
CA CYS A 593 -22.78 8.02 -2.99
C CYS A 593 -22.62 8.92 -4.22
N LEU A 594 -23.51 9.90 -4.36
CA LEU A 594 -23.49 10.90 -5.43
C LEU A 594 -22.97 12.26 -4.91
N PRO A 595 -22.14 12.98 -5.70
CA PRO A 595 -21.53 14.23 -5.26
C PRO A 595 -22.57 15.35 -5.06
N ARG A 596 -22.35 16.23 -4.08
CA ARG A 596 -23.29 17.31 -3.68
C ARG A 596 -23.66 18.31 -4.80
N ARG A 597 -22.96 18.35 -5.94
CA ARG A 597 -23.18 19.32 -7.04
C ARG A 597 -23.36 18.61 -8.39
N PRO A 598 -24.47 18.84 -9.13
CA PRO A 598 -24.68 18.24 -10.44
C PRO A 598 -23.82 18.91 -11.52
N ALA A 599 -23.57 18.15 -12.59
CA ALA A 599 -22.81 18.59 -13.76
C ALA A 599 -23.46 19.81 -14.43
N SER A 600 -22.61 20.76 -14.85
CA SER A 600 -23.02 21.90 -15.67
C SER A 600 -23.12 21.51 -17.16
N GLY A 601 -23.85 22.30 -17.95
CA GLY A 601 -23.99 22.10 -19.40
C GLY A 601 -25.12 21.16 -19.86
N TYR A 602 -25.54 20.20 -19.04
CA TYR A 602 -26.60 19.25 -19.40
C TYR A 602 -28.02 19.87 -19.39
N PRO A 603 -28.90 19.48 -20.34
CA PRO A 603 -30.31 19.85 -20.30
C PRO A 603 -31.05 19.26 -19.09
N ARG A 604 -31.99 20.03 -18.52
CA ARG A 604 -32.72 19.67 -17.28
C ARG A 604 -34.13 19.11 -17.50
N THR A 605 -34.48 18.69 -18.71
CA THR A 605 -35.80 18.10 -19.00
C THR A 605 -35.62 16.80 -19.77
N LEU A 606 -36.47 15.81 -19.51
CA LEU A 606 -36.36 14.46 -20.06
C LEU A 606 -36.21 14.44 -21.58
N VAL A 607 -37.07 15.17 -22.32
CA VAL A 607 -37.03 15.24 -23.79
C VAL A 607 -35.76 15.90 -24.32
N GLN A 608 -35.26 16.94 -23.65
CA GLN A 608 -34.02 17.59 -24.09
C GLN A 608 -32.80 16.73 -23.77
N LEU A 609 -32.80 16.00 -22.64
CA LEU A 609 -31.71 15.14 -22.24
C LEU A 609 -31.67 13.85 -23.07
N SER A 610 -32.81 13.25 -23.42
CA SER A 610 -32.87 12.08 -24.31
C SER A 610 -32.29 12.38 -25.69
N HIS A 611 -32.60 13.55 -26.27
CA HIS A 611 -31.99 14.02 -27.51
C HIS A 611 -30.51 14.42 -27.36
N PHE A 612 -30.07 14.87 -26.20
CA PHE A 612 -28.66 15.24 -25.95
C PHE A 612 -27.76 14.01 -25.74
N LEU A 613 -28.31 12.92 -25.20
CA LEU A 613 -27.60 11.64 -24.99
C LEU A 613 -27.77 10.64 -26.15
N ASP A 614 -28.59 10.96 -27.15
CA ASP A 614 -29.04 10.08 -28.26
C ASP A 614 -29.69 8.76 -27.78
N ILE A 615 -30.52 8.85 -26.73
CA ILE A 615 -31.26 7.73 -26.15
C ILE A 615 -32.78 7.97 -26.39
N PRO A 616 -33.34 7.61 -27.56
CA PRO A 616 -34.73 7.94 -27.90
C PRO A 616 -35.76 7.30 -26.97
N ASP A 617 -35.46 6.13 -26.41
CA ASP A 617 -36.36 5.36 -25.53
C ASP A 617 -36.11 5.64 -24.03
N PHE A 618 -35.34 6.69 -23.68
CA PHE A 618 -34.94 7.01 -22.30
C PHE A 618 -36.13 7.22 -21.35
N GLU A 619 -37.22 7.81 -21.84
CA GLU A 619 -38.46 7.90 -21.07
C GLU A 619 -38.97 6.51 -20.66
N GLN A 620 -38.94 5.54 -21.56
CA GLN A 620 -39.45 4.19 -21.28
C GLN A 620 -38.62 3.49 -20.20
N HIS A 621 -37.29 3.59 -20.26
CA HIS A 621 -36.42 3.03 -19.24
C HIS A 621 -36.66 3.64 -17.85
N ILE A 622 -36.85 4.96 -17.75
CA ILE A 622 -37.19 5.60 -16.47
C ILE A 622 -38.59 5.19 -16.00
N ARG A 623 -39.59 5.09 -16.90
CA ARG A 623 -40.95 4.64 -16.54
C ARG A 623 -40.96 3.21 -15.98
N ARG A 624 -40.12 2.33 -16.53
CA ARG A 624 -39.97 0.93 -16.09
C ARG A 624 -39.27 0.83 -14.73
N PHE A 625 -38.13 1.49 -14.56
CA PHE A 625 -37.49 1.60 -13.25
C PHE A 625 -38.41 2.23 -12.18
N LEU A 626 -39.21 3.24 -12.54
CA LEU A 626 -40.23 3.79 -11.64
C LEU A 626 -41.35 2.80 -11.30
N TYR A 627 -41.61 1.79 -12.13
CA TYR A 627 -42.51 0.69 -11.77
C TYR A 627 -41.85 -0.19 -10.69
N ASP A 628 -40.61 -0.63 -10.89
CA ASP A 628 -39.87 -1.47 -9.93
C ASP A 628 -39.78 -0.80 -8.54
N GLN A 629 -39.40 0.48 -8.50
CA GLN A 629 -39.28 1.26 -7.26
C GLN A 629 -40.61 1.52 -6.54
N LEU A 630 -41.75 1.39 -7.22
CA LEU A 630 -43.08 1.58 -6.63
C LEU A 630 -43.81 0.26 -6.33
N HIS A 631 -43.28 -0.88 -6.78
CA HIS A 631 -43.84 -2.21 -6.58
C HIS A 631 -42.72 -3.23 -6.22
N PRO A 632 -41.95 -3.01 -5.14
CA PRO A 632 -40.83 -3.89 -4.78
C PRO A 632 -41.24 -5.33 -4.45
N ASP A 633 -42.51 -5.56 -4.06
CA ASP A 633 -43.08 -6.88 -3.81
C ASP A 633 -43.63 -7.57 -5.09
N SER A 634 -43.27 -7.10 -6.29
CA SER A 634 -43.77 -7.63 -7.57
C SER A 634 -43.00 -8.86 -8.04
N GLU A 635 -43.70 -9.96 -8.34
CA GLU A 635 -43.15 -11.13 -9.03
C GLU A 635 -42.77 -10.85 -10.51
N VAL A 636 -43.04 -9.64 -11.03
CA VAL A 636 -42.76 -9.24 -12.42
C VAL A 636 -41.97 -7.93 -12.44
N CYS A 637 -40.79 -7.96 -13.07
CA CYS A 637 -39.96 -6.78 -13.29
C CYS A 637 -40.60 -5.82 -14.32
N GLY A 638 -40.45 -4.51 -14.11
CA GLY A 638 -40.89 -3.44 -15.01
C GLY A 638 -40.32 -3.54 -16.44
N MET A 639 -39.23 -4.30 -16.65
CA MET A 639 -38.71 -4.62 -17.99
C MET A 639 -39.61 -5.56 -18.82
N ASP A 640 -40.45 -6.37 -18.17
CA ASP A 640 -41.42 -7.27 -18.82
C ASP A 640 -42.86 -6.74 -18.78
N VAL A 641 -43.12 -5.74 -17.94
CA VAL A 641 -44.41 -5.03 -17.85
C VAL A 641 -44.66 -4.16 -19.09
N ASP A 642 -45.93 -4.07 -19.52
CA ASP A 642 -46.34 -3.19 -20.61
C ASP A 642 -46.08 -1.72 -20.25
N ILE A 643 -45.59 -0.95 -21.23
CA ILE A 643 -45.21 0.44 -21.00
C ILE A 643 -46.42 1.34 -20.66
N GLU A 644 -47.66 0.93 -20.93
CA GLU A 644 -48.86 1.65 -20.47
C GLU A 644 -49.24 1.36 -19.01
N GLU A 645 -48.79 0.25 -18.43
CA GLU A 645 -48.96 -0.08 -17.01
C GLU A 645 -47.87 0.58 -16.14
N CYS A 646 -46.71 0.89 -16.72
CA CYS A 646 -45.64 1.64 -16.07
C CYS A 646 -46.05 3.09 -15.72
N PRO A 647 -45.62 3.67 -14.58
CA PRO A 647 -45.92 5.05 -14.19
C PRO A 647 -45.67 6.08 -15.30
N ARG A 648 -46.57 7.07 -15.46
CA ARG A 648 -46.40 8.14 -16.46
C ARG A 648 -45.62 9.32 -15.87
N ILE A 649 -44.57 9.75 -16.59
CA ILE A 649 -43.69 10.84 -16.17
C ILE A 649 -44.30 12.20 -16.53
N SER A 650 -44.10 13.21 -15.68
CA SER A 650 -44.48 14.58 -15.99
C SER A 650 -43.54 15.21 -17.03
N PRO A 651 -44.03 15.91 -18.06
CA PRO A 651 -43.19 16.72 -18.96
C PRO A 651 -42.38 17.82 -18.24
N THR A 652 -42.71 18.12 -16.97
CA THR A 652 -41.99 19.06 -16.10
C THR A 652 -40.98 18.40 -15.16
N MET A 653 -40.75 17.08 -15.30
CA MET A 653 -39.74 16.37 -14.49
C MET A 653 -38.35 16.96 -14.75
N HIS A 654 -37.75 17.50 -13.70
CA HIS A 654 -36.41 18.07 -13.77
C HIS A 654 -35.35 17.03 -13.43
N LEU A 655 -34.58 16.64 -14.43
CA LEU A 655 -33.43 15.78 -14.28
C LEU A 655 -32.20 16.61 -13.90
N LYS A 656 -31.41 16.07 -12.98
CA LYS A 656 -30.00 16.45 -12.78
C LYS A 656 -29.15 15.44 -13.56
N VAL A 657 -27.86 15.73 -13.69
CA VAL A 657 -26.86 14.77 -14.20
C VAL A 657 -25.65 14.83 -13.28
N PHE A 658 -25.06 13.68 -12.94
CA PHE A 658 -23.75 13.57 -12.31
C PHE A 658 -22.81 12.79 -13.23
N HIS A 659 -21.56 13.23 -13.31
CA HIS A 659 -20.49 12.62 -14.13
C HIS A 659 -19.55 11.74 -13.28
N LEU A 660 -19.95 11.47 -12.05
CA LEU A 660 -19.16 10.89 -10.98
C LEU A 660 -20.11 10.28 -9.94
N ALA A 661 -19.77 9.11 -9.44
CA ALA A 661 -20.26 8.55 -8.17
C ALA A 661 -19.04 8.06 -7.38
N THR A 662 -19.19 7.89 -6.07
CA THR A 662 -18.17 7.31 -5.19
C THR A 662 -18.71 5.99 -4.66
N ALA A 663 -17.96 4.90 -4.77
CA ALA A 663 -18.27 3.64 -4.09
C ALA A 663 -17.30 3.44 -2.92
N VAL A 664 -17.83 3.00 -1.77
CA VAL A 664 -17.09 2.69 -0.55
C VAL A 664 -17.41 1.26 -0.13
N TYR A 665 -16.39 0.41 -0.08
CA TYR A 665 -16.54 -1.04 0.08
C TYR A 665 -15.31 -1.64 0.78
N HIS A 666 -15.47 -2.80 1.42
CA HIS A 666 -14.36 -3.48 2.11
C HIS A 666 -13.42 -4.18 1.10
N VAL A 667 -12.12 -3.88 1.14
CA VAL A 667 -11.13 -4.46 0.21
C VAL A 667 -9.85 -4.87 0.92
N PRO A 668 -9.49 -6.17 0.91
CA PRO A 668 -8.13 -6.60 1.21
C PRO A 668 -7.16 -5.96 0.20
N SER A 669 -6.21 -5.09 0.57
CA SER A 669 -5.31 -4.49 -0.43
C SER A 669 -3.88 -4.18 0.07
N ASP A 670 -2.98 -3.87 -0.87
CA ASP A 670 -1.63 -3.35 -0.58
C ASP A 670 -1.68 -2.07 0.30
N LEU A 671 -2.71 -1.25 0.14
CA LEU A 671 -2.91 0.00 0.88
C LEU A 671 -3.68 -0.28 2.18
N SER A 672 -4.95 -0.65 2.02
CA SER A 672 -5.98 -0.80 3.06
C SER A 672 -5.82 -2.03 3.98
N GLY A 673 -4.82 -2.89 3.76
CA GLY A 673 -4.63 -4.11 4.54
C GLY A 673 -5.80 -5.10 4.42
N ILE A 674 -5.96 -6.03 5.37
CA ILE A 674 -6.95 -7.14 5.31
C ILE A 674 -8.24 -6.78 6.11
N GLY A 675 -8.64 -5.51 6.05
CA GLY A 675 -9.77 -4.99 6.84
C GLY A 675 -10.17 -3.54 6.62
N GLY A 676 -9.41 -2.74 5.85
CA GLY A 676 -9.77 -1.36 5.55
C GLY A 676 -10.90 -1.22 4.52
N MET A 677 -11.62 -0.12 4.61
CA MET A 677 -12.58 0.30 3.59
C MET A 677 -11.84 1.09 2.51
N HIS A 678 -12.13 0.80 1.25
CA HIS A 678 -11.57 1.47 0.09
C HIS A 678 -12.61 2.40 -0.54
N ARG A 679 -12.20 3.61 -0.92
CA ARG A 679 -13.00 4.59 -1.65
C ARG A 679 -12.53 4.67 -3.09
N GLU A 680 -13.41 4.37 -4.04
CA GLU A 680 -13.18 4.60 -5.47
C GLU A 680 -14.17 5.62 -6.04
N TYR A 681 -13.87 6.09 -7.26
CA TYR A 681 -14.74 6.97 -8.02
C TYR A 681 -15.12 6.33 -9.35
N ILE A 682 -16.42 6.09 -9.53
CA ILE A 682 -17.04 5.62 -10.77
C ILE A 682 -17.24 6.86 -11.68
N ARG A 683 -16.50 6.95 -12.78
CA ARG A 683 -16.41 8.16 -13.61
C ARG A 683 -17.25 8.03 -14.88
N MET A 684 -17.89 9.14 -15.26
CA MET A 684 -18.62 9.25 -16.51
C MET A 684 -18.48 10.65 -17.13
N THR A 685 -17.31 10.94 -17.71
CA THR A 685 -17.00 12.25 -18.32
C THR A 685 -16.83 12.16 -19.83
N GLN A 686 -17.29 13.18 -20.55
CA GLN A 686 -17.04 13.32 -21.99
C GLN A 686 -15.61 13.81 -22.31
N ALA A 687 -14.84 14.24 -21.31
CA ALA A 687 -13.41 14.55 -21.42
C ALA A 687 -12.71 14.45 -20.05
N TRP A 688 -11.59 13.74 -19.95
CA TRP A 688 -10.80 13.61 -18.72
C TRP A 688 -9.42 14.26 -18.88
N HIS A 689 -9.06 15.22 -17.99
CA HIS A 689 -7.86 16.08 -18.09
C HIS A 689 -7.59 16.69 -19.49
N GLY A 690 -8.64 16.99 -20.27
CA GLY A 690 -8.53 17.49 -21.64
C GLY A 690 -8.27 16.42 -22.71
N GLY A 691 -8.20 15.15 -22.31
CA GLY A 691 -8.23 13.97 -23.17
C GLY A 691 -9.66 13.52 -23.56
N PRO A 692 -9.80 12.32 -24.13
CA PRO A 692 -11.09 11.77 -24.57
C PRO A 692 -12.03 11.43 -23.39
N ALA A 693 -13.24 10.96 -23.72
CA ALA A 693 -14.22 10.52 -22.76
C ALA A 693 -13.75 9.29 -21.94
N CYS A 694 -14.22 9.20 -20.70
CA CYS A 694 -14.02 8.07 -19.79
C CYS A 694 -15.40 7.61 -19.28
N TYR A 695 -15.69 6.33 -19.44
CA TYR A 695 -16.97 5.71 -19.12
C TYR A 695 -16.73 4.37 -18.42
N ASP A 696 -16.70 4.40 -17.10
CA ASP A 696 -16.28 3.24 -16.31
C ASP A 696 -17.34 2.14 -16.34
N CYS A 697 -16.89 0.89 -16.24
CA CYS A 697 -17.75 -0.28 -16.09
C CYS A 697 -17.88 -0.64 -14.61
N ILE A 698 -18.99 -1.29 -14.25
CA ILE A 698 -19.37 -1.60 -12.86
C ILE A 698 -19.94 -3.02 -12.74
N PHE A 699 -19.73 -3.66 -11.59
CA PHE A 699 -20.47 -4.84 -11.15
C PHE A 699 -21.81 -4.43 -10.54
N VAL A 700 -22.85 -5.22 -10.80
CA VAL A 700 -24.22 -4.99 -10.34
C VAL A 700 -24.81 -6.32 -9.87
N GLU A 701 -25.40 -6.36 -8.68
CA GLU A 701 -26.11 -7.53 -8.18
C GLU A 701 -27.35 -7.82 -9.05
N ARG A 702 -27.64 -9.09 -9.34
CA ARG A 702 -28.79 -9.52 -10.15
C ARG A 702 -29.87 -10.21 -9.33
N GLU A 703 -29.56 -11.35 -8.71
CA GLU A 703 -30.49 -12.15 -7.90
C GLU A 703 -29.74 -12.80 -6.72
N ALA A 704 -30.36 -12.80 -5.54
CA ALA A 704 -29.71 -13.14 -4.27
C ALA A 704 -29.68 -14.65 -3.92
N GLU A 705 -29.99 -15.54 -4.87
CA GLU A 705 -29.99 -17.00 -4.68
C GLU A 705 -28.91 -17.76 -5.49
N GLU A 706 -28.09 -17.05 -6.28
CA GLU A 706 -26.92 -17.63 -6.99
C GLU A 706 -25.59 -17.26 -6.29
N GLU A 707 -24.50 -17.99 -6.59
CA GLU A 707 -23.16 -17.76 -6.01
C GLU A 707 -22.12 -17.39 -7.09
N GLY A 708 -21.14 -16.55 -6.74
CA GLY A 708 -20.08 -16.06 -7.63
C GLY A 708 -20.59 -15.17 -8.77
N PHE A 709 -19.86 -15.11 -9.90
CA PHE A 709 -20.21 -14.23 -11.03
C PHE A 709 -21.61 -14.47 -11.64
N HIS A 710 -22.27 -15.59 -11.35
CA HIS A 710 -23.63 -15.86 -11.78
C HIS A 710 -24.64 -14.87 -11.16
N ALA A 711 -24.48 -14.56 -9.87
CA ALA A 711 -25.25 -13.53 -9.16
C ALA A 711 -24.99 -12.09 -9.66
N LEU A 712 -24.05 -11.89 -10.60
CA LEU A 712 -23.57 -10.58 -11.03
C LEU A 712 -23.93 -10.26 -12.50
N GLY A 713 -24.07 -8.97 -12.76
CA GLY A 713 -24.02 -8.38 -14.09
C GLY A 713 -22.95 -7.32 -14.20
N VAL A 714 -22.55 -7.01 -15.43
CA VAL A 714 -21.63 -5.89 -15.72
C VAL A 714 -22.33 -4.82 -16.56
N ALA A 715 -22.10 -3.56 -16.21
CA ALA A 715 -22.88 -2.40 -16.64
C ALA A 715 -22.02 -1.14 -16.86
N GLN A 716 -22.64 -0.02 -17.30
CA GLN A 716 -22.01 1.29 -17.57
C GLN A 716 -23.00 2.43 -17.28
N HIS A 717 -22.75 3.23 -16.24
CA HIS A 717 -23.66 4.15 -15.52
C HIS A 717 -24.22 5.38 -16.29
N ASN A 718 -25.22 6.09 -15.72
CA ASN A 718 -25.76 7.42 -16.09
C ASN A 718 -26.85 7.86 -15.06
N ASN A 719 -26.83 9.06 -14.48
CA ASN A 719 -27.71 9.48 -13.35
C ASN A 719 -28.46 10.80 -13.71
N VAL A 720 -29.64 11.25 -13.20
CA VAL A 720 -30.42 11.07 -11.93
C VAL A 720 -31.93 11.31 -12.24
N THR A 721 -33.00 10.93 -11.51
CA THR A 721 -33.35 11.03 -10.07
C THR A 721 -34.61 10.14 -9.77
N TYR A 722 -34.85 9.41 -8.67
CA TYR A 722 -34.07 8.53 -7.77
C TYR A 722 -32.56 8.40 -8.04
N ALA A 723 -31.77 8.01 -7.04
CA ALA A 723 -30.35 7.76 -7.24
C ALA A 723 -30.17 6.49 -8.10
N CYS A 724 -30.04 6.66 -9.41
CA CYS A 724 -30.23 5.57 -10.36
C CYS A 724 -29.27 5.63 -11.55
N ALA A 725 -28.82 4.46 -12.02
CA ALA A 725 -27.90 4.33 -13.13
C ALA A 725 -28.62 3.79 -14.37
N PHE A 726 -28.72 4.57 -15.46
CA PHE A 726 -28.98 4.00 -16.78
C PHE A 726 -27.75 3.21 -17.22
N VAL A 727 -27.95 1.93 -17.53
CA VAL A 727 -26.86 0.96 -17.74
C VAL A 727 -26.96 0.26 -19.09
N LYS A 728 -25.81 0.02 -19.74
CA LYS A 728 -25.68 -0.87 -20.90
C LYS A 728 -25.15 -2.23 -20.44
N TRP A 729 -25.95 -3.28 -20.55
CA TRP A 729 -25.64 -4.58 -19.94
C TRP A 729 -24.60 -5.39 -20.72
N PHE A 730 -23.92 -6.29 -20.03
CA PHE A 730 -23.22 -7.42 -20.61
C PHE A 730 -23.86 -8.73 -20.14
N GLU A 731 -23.80 -9.75 -21.00
CA GLU A 731 -24.27 -11.11 -20.72
C GLU A 731 -23.07 -12.08 -20.69
N THR A 732 -23.19 -13.15 -19.91
CA THR A 732 -22.18 -14.22 -19.79
C THR A 732 -21.95 -14.93 -21.13
N HIS A 733 -20.74 -15.45 -21.33
CA HIS A 733 -20.38 -16.19 -22.53
C HIS A 733 -19.95 -17.63 -22.19
N GLY A 734 -20.96 -18.47 -22.04
CA GLY A 734 -20.83 -19.85 -21.60
C GLY A 734 -20.84 -19.97 -20.08
N ASP A 735 -21.08 -21.19 -19.62
CA ASP A 735 -21.42 -21.52 -18.23
C ASP A 735 -20.17 -21.77 -17.36
N SER A 736 -19.00 -21.29 -17.80
CA SER A 736 -17.73 -21.43 -17.09
C SER A 736 -16.71 -20.35 -17.49
N PRO A 737 -15.70 -20.08 -16.63
CA PRO A 737 -14.51 -19.33 -17.01
C PRO A 737 -13.79 -19.92 -18.23
N CYS A 738 -12.90 -19.11 -18.82
CA CYS A 738 -12.04 -19.52 -19.92
C CYS A 738 -11.02 -20.58 -19.44
N PRO A 739 -10.92 -21.75 -20.10
CA PRO A 739 -10.04 -22.83 -19.66
C PRO A 739 -8.54 -22.53 -19.80
N ASP A 740 -8.16 -21.48 -20.55
CA ASP A 740 -6.76 -21.08 -20.76
C ASP A 740 -6.30 -19.98 -19.77
N THR A 741 -7.22 -19.10 -19.33
CA THR A 741 -6.88 -17.91 -18.50
C THR A 741 -7.54 -17.89 -17.12
N GLY A 742 -8.46 -18.82 -16.83
CA GLY A 742 -9.26 -18.81 -15.60
C GLY A 742 -10.27 -17.65 -15.51
N LEU A 743 -10.39 -16.79 -16.52
CA LEU A 743 -11.24 -15.59 -16.47
C LEU A 743 -12.63 -15.83 -17.07
N TRP A 744 -13.67 -15.33 -16.41
CA TRP A 744 -15.01 -15.17 -16.96
C TRP A 744 -14.98 -14.35 -18.24
N ARG A 745 -15.89 -14.68 -19.16
CA ARG A 745 -16.05 -13.99 -20.45
C ARG A 745 -17.46 -13.42 -20.55
N VAL A 746 -17.55 -12.18 -20.98
CA VAL A 746 -18.81 -11.47 -21.20
C VAL A 746 -18.87 -10.84 -22.59
N LYS A 747 -20.05 -10.80 -23.19
CA LYS A 747 -20.32 -10.14 -24.47
C LYS A 747 -21.31 -8.99 -24.28
N PRO A 748 -21.26 -7.94 -25.10
CA PRO A 748 -22.30 -6.90 -25.08
C PRO A 748 -23.66 -7.53 -25.36
N ASP A 749 -24.62 -7.34 -24.45
CA ASP A 749 -25.98 -7.86 -24.57
C ASP A 749 -26.81 -7.06 -25.59
N PHE A 750 -27.75 -7.72 -26.28
CA PHE A 750 -28.60 -7.12 -27.30
C PHE A 750 -30.05 -7.59 -27.21
N MET A 751 -30.99 -6.64 -27.18
CA MET A 751 -32.42 -6.89 -27.41
C MET A 751 -32.65 -7.54 -28.78
N ALA A 752 -33.75 -8.27 -28.95
CA ALA A 752 -34.08 -9.05 -30.16
C ALA A 752 -34.06 -8.27 -31.50
N HIS A 753 -34.16 -6.94 -31.46
CA HIS A 753 -34.02 -6.04 -32.61
C HIS A 753 -32.59 -5.48 -32.82
N GLY A 754 -31.57 -6.05 -32.19
CA GLY A 754 -30.14 -5.73 -32.44
C GLY A 754 -29.64 -4.40 -31.87
N ARG A 755 -30.34 -3.80 -30.90
CA ARG A 755 -29.81 -2.69 -30.09
C ARG A 755 -29.25 -3.24 -28.78
N ARG A 756 -28.24 -2.58 -28.20
CA ARG A 756 -27.69 -2.92 -26.88
C ARG A 756 -28.80 -3.02 -25.84
N MET A 757 -28.77 -4.04 -24.99
CA MET A 757 -29.67 -4.13 -23.85
C MET A 757 -29.33 -3.02 -22.84
N CYS A 758 -30.35 -2.26 -22.43
CA CYS A 758 -30.22 -1.18 -21.48
C CYS A 758 -31.40 -1.16 -20.49
N SER A 759 -31.14 -0.75 -19.25
CA SER A 759 -32.17 -0.46 -18.24
C SER A 759 -31.77 0.77 -17.41
N VAL A 760 -32.58 1.13 -16.41
CA VAL A 760 -32.17 1.97 -15.29
C VAL A 760 -32.25 1.10 -14.03
N ILE A 761 -31.18 1.09 -13.22
CA ILE A 761 -31.09 0.39 -11.93
C ILE A 761 -30.97 1.40 -10.78
N HIS A 762 -31.20 1.00 -9.53
CA HIS A 762 -30.83 1.84 -8.37
C HIS A 762 -29.31 1.82 -8.18
N ILE A 763 -28.70 2.86 -7.57
CA ILE A 763 -27.25 2.84 -7.33
C ILE A 763 -26.84 1.87 -6.21
N ASP A 764 -27.72 1.61 -5.25
CA ASP A 764 -27.50 0.65 -4.16
C ASP A 764 -27.35 -0.80 -4.68
N SER A 765 -27.71 -1.08 -5.94
CA SER A 765 -27.48 -2.37 -6.60
C SER A 765 -26.08 -2.48 -7.24
N ILE A 766 -25.25 -1.44 -7.12
CA ILE A 766 -23.89 -1.37 -7.69
C ILE A 766 -22.89 -1.68 -6.57
N LEU A 767 -22.00 -2.65 -6.79
CA LEU A 767 -21.01 -3.04 -5.79
C LEU A 767 -19.73 -2.19 -5.94
N CYS A 768 -19.03 -2.33 -7.07
CA CYS A 768 -17.77 -1.65 -7.38
C CYS A 768 -17.54 -1.53 -8.90
N THR A 769 -16.42 -0.93 -9.33
CA THR A 769 -16.01 -0.91 -10.74
C THR A 769 -15.54 -2.29 -11.26
N ALA A 770 -15.67 -2.50 -12.57
CA ALA A 770 -15.32 -3.74 -13.25
C ALA A 770 -14.37 -3.49 -14.42
N HIS A 771 -13.18 -4.08 -14.40
CA HIS A 771 -12.23 -3.98 -15.51
C HIS A 771 -12.49 -5.07 -16.57
N LEU A 772 -12.89 -4.64 -17.77
CA LEU A 772 -13.07 -5.52 -18.94
C LEU A 772 -11.86 -5.42 -19.88
N ILE A 773 -11.30 -6.55 -20.34
CA ILE A 773 -10.22 -6.59 -21.35
C ILE A 773 -10.71 -7.37 -22.57
N GLY A 774 -10.50 -6.85 -23.78
CA GLY A 774 -10.99 -7.49 -25.01
C GLY A 774 -10.45 -8.90 -25.22
N VAL A 775 -11.32 -9.85 -25.59
CA VAL A 775 -10.88 -11.18 -26.05
C VAL A 775 -10.36 -11.05 -27.47
N TYR A 776 -9.04 -11.08 -27.59
CA TYR A 776 -8.32 -11.06 -28.86
C TYR A 776 -8.52 -12.38 -29.62
N GLY A 777 -8.55 -12.31 -30.96
CA GLY A 777 -8.59 -13.49 -31.83
C GLY A 777 -7.39 -13.54 -32.76
N ASP A 778 -7.43 -14.43 -33.77
CA ASP A 778 -6.33 -14.69 -34.73
C ASP A 778 -5.99 -13.53 -35.68
N LYS A 779 -6.46 -12.31 -35.41
CA LYS A 779 -6.35 -11.15 -36.29
C LYS A 779 -5.65 -10.01 -35.57
N PHE A 780 -4.65 -9.46 -36.27
CA PHE A 780 -3.83 -8.34 -35.82
C PHE A 780 -4.66 -7.15 -35.33
N ILE A 781 -4.29 -6.60 -34.18
CA ILE A 781 -4.90 -5.37 -33.67
C ILE A 781 -4.51 -4.19 -34.59
N PRO A 782 -5.47 -3.36 -35.06
CA PRO A 782 -5.11 -2.19 -35.83
C PRO A 782 -4.27 -1.23 -34.98
N SER A 783 -3.12 -0.77 -35.47
CA SER A 783 -2.20 0.12 -34.73
C SER A 783 -2.75 1.53 -34.44
N HIS A 784 -4.01 1.79 -34.80
CA HIS A 784 -4.78 3.00 -34.49
C HIS A 784 -5.95 2.72 -33.52
N LEU A 785 -6.10 1.47 -33.05
CA LEU A 785 -7.05 1.13 -31.99
C LEU A 785 -6.48 1.62 -30.65
N HIS A 786 -6.92 2.81 -30.24
CA HIS A 786 -6.62 3.33 -28.91
C HIS A 786 -7.61 2.78 -27.87
N TYR A 787 -7.10 2.55 -26.66
CA TYR A 787 -7.81 2.11 -25.45
C TYR A 787 -9.26 2.63 -25.27
N HIS A 788 -9.54 3.89 -25.59
CA HIS A 788 -10.87 4.50 -25.43
C HIS A 788 -11.91 4.01 -26.44
N HIS A 789 -11.49 3.27 -27.47
CA HIS A 789 -12.37 2.55 -28.40
C HIS A 789 -12.45 1.05 -28.11
N SER A 790 -11.69 0.52 -27.15
CA SER A 790 -11.59 -0.94 -26.94
C SER A 790 -12.93 -1.57 -26.53
N LEU A 791 -13.75 -0.90 -25.72
CA LEU A 791 -15.08 -1.37 -25.32
C LEU A 791 -16.11 -1.41 -26.49
N ASP A 792 -15.85 -0.67 -27.58
CA ASP A 792 -16.67 -0.70 -28.80
C ASP A 792 -16.08 -1.62 -29.90
N ALA A 793 -14.77 -1.90 -29.85
CA ALA A 793 -14.04 -2.62 -30.89
C ALA A 793 -14.09 -4.15 -30.73
N PHE A 794 -14.12 -4.67 -29.51
CA PHE A 794 -14.20 -6.10 -29.24
C PHE A 794 -15.65 -6.58 -29.04
N LYS A 795 -15.93 -7.84 -29.41
CA LYS A 795 -17.26 -8.46 -29.31
C LYS A 795 -17.45 -9.30 -28.05
N LEU A 796 -16.36 -9.52 -27.32
CA LEU A 796 -16.25 -10.42 -26.19
C LEU A 796 -15.09 -9.90 -25.33
N PHE A 797 -15.23 -9.96 -24.01
CA PHE A 797 -14.30 -9.39 -23.03
C PHE A 797 -14.06 -10.40 -21.90
N TYR A 798 -12.83 -10.46 -21.39
CA TYR A 798 -12.53 -11.08 -20.11
C TYR A 798 -12.91 -10.12 -18.98
N VAL A 799 -13.48 -10.64 -17.90
CA VAL A 799 -13.66 -9.93 -16.62
C VAL A 799 -12.37 -10.08 -15.83
N ASN A 800 -11.63 -9.00 -15.61
CA ASN A 800 -10.27 -9.06 -15.11
C ASN A 800 -10.21 -9.14 -13.56
N LYS A 801 -10.15 -10.37 -13.04
CA LYS A 801 -10.06 -10.66 -11.61
C LYS A 801 -8.78 -10.24 -10.90
N PHE A 802 -7.80 -9.75 -11.66
CA PHE A 802 -6.54 -9.24 -11.14
C PHE A 802 -6.48 -7.71 -11.14
N ALA A 803 -7.57 -7.01 -11.50
CA ALA A 803 -7.64 -5.55 -11.51
C ALA A 803 -7.45 -4.94 -10.11
N ASP A 804 -8.05 -5.57 -9.10
CA ASP A 804 -7.97 -5.31 -7.67
C ASP A 804 -8.39 -6.61 -6.94
N HIS A 805 -8.51 -6.59 -5.61
CA HIS A 805 -8.83 -7.79 -4.84
C HIS A 805 -10.33 -8.10 -4.73
N HIS A 806 -11.19 -7.09 -4.83
CA HIS A 806 -12.64 -7.25 -4.71
C HIS A 806 -13.22 -7.78 -6.02
N ALA A 807 -12.69 -7.33 -7.16
CA ALA A 807 -12.94 -7.92 -8.48
C ALA A 807 -12.50 -9.41 -8.59
N HIS A 808 -11.74 -9.91 -7.62
CA HIS A 808 -11.49 -11.35 -7.43
C HIS A 808 -12.56 -11.98 -6.54
N GLU A 809 -12.74 -11.44 -5.32
CA GLU A 809 -13.59 -11.99 -4.24
C GLU A 809 -15.09 -12.10 -4.59
N ILE A 810 -15.67 -11.14 -5.33
CA ILE A 810 -17.09 -11.24 -5.72
C ILE A 810 -17.30 -12.17 -6.93
N ALA A 811 -16.32 -12.25 -7.84
CA ALA A 811 -16.53 -12.82 -9.17
C ALA A 811 -16.05 -14.27 -9.35
N TYR A 812 -15.34 -14.86 -8.38
CA TYR A 812 -14.71 -16.19 -8.51
C TYR A 812 -14.72 -16.96 -7.20
#